data_AF-A0A959VEL8-F1
#
_entry.id   AF-A0A959VEL8-F1
#
_cell.length_a   1.000
_cell.length_b   1.000
_cell.length_c   1.000
_cell.angle_alpha   90.00
_cell.angle_beta   90.00
_cell.angle_gamma   90.00
#
_symmetry.space_group_name_H-M   'P 1'
#
loop_
_entity.id
_entity.type
_entity.pdbx_description
1 polymer ?
#
loop_
_entity_poly.entity_id
_entity_poly.type
_entity_poly.pdbx_seq_one_letter_code
_entity_poly.pdbx_strand_id
1 'polypeptide(L)'
;MSNRLHLSNNPYLRQHKDNPVHWQEWGTEAWEQAERENKPVFLSIGYSTCHWCHVMAHESFEDRETADVLNTHFVNIKLDREERPDIDDLFMTATQLATGHGGWPLSIFLTPDKKPIFAGTYFPKEGRQGVPSFVTILNALASAWRDEEAEVRSKAEEFAQGLESVLEKGVAPVSTQIDPGLLDQAIQHFHGDYDYEKGGFGSEPKFPPHATIEFLIRYAQTRHHLVGDVAIIENLTGEASMMAFQTLEEMAKGGIRDHLRGGFHRYTVDEEWHLPHFEKMLYDNAQMIRNYALAARAVDVPELSTFFQEVVDQTVDFVQREMMTEEGLFLSALDADSDGEEGAYYVWSWQELESNLGDSMGEVAELYGLNERGNFSDEATGIPIPKNILHLQAVARRHPALDRLMVESESRARPFVDDKRIFGLNGLMISALARAGYLDLATKCASNWLKITDDALYHQIGSTSPPFLDDIAYFTDALLDLHVQTSDPKWKEAAESLADRMIEHFSCESGGFYFTSTMHEKLYSRTIPAMDNAMPSPNGVAVRVLRRLGRQEEALRHLTAIYGWAQRLPGASSTILLECLEQLLIAEGELRLEGAKSQPSAEIEFDPREVIVGEDGFGYSKVIIRIPKDLHINSHSPGAHWLTPTTVRIDGVYGEAGFPDAEHDRYEDEVEIHLRLKAKTRTDEFELSVTYQLCSESECYLAQEARFAGVLIAPGD
;
A
#
# COMPACT_ATOMS: atom_id res chain seq x y z
N MET A 1 -30.14 19.37 -24.78
CA MET A 1 -28.73 19.35 -24.32
C MET A 1 -28.14 18.02 -24.75
N SER A 2 -26.83 17.84 -24.70
CA SER A 2 -26.15 16.63 -25.17
C SER A 2 -25.05 16.24 -24.20
N ASN A 3 -24.67 14.95 -24.20
CA ASN A 3 -23.53 14.43 -23.46
C ASN A 3 -22.24 15.19 -23.86
N ARG A 4 -21.44 15.59 -22.85
CA ARG A 4 -20.21 16.39 -23.02
C ARG A 4 -18.92 15.63 -22.71
N LEU A 5 -18.99 14.37 -22.28
CA LEU A 5 -17.79 13.62 -21.85
C LEU A 5 -16.83 13.28 -23.00
N HIS A 6 -17.24 13.47 -24.27
CA HIS A 6 -16.33 13.41 -25.41
C HIS A 6 -15.25 14.51 -25.39
N LEU A 7 -15.42 15.57 -24.57
CA LEU A 7 -14.45 16.64 -24.37
C LEU A 7 -13.45 16.34 -23.23
N SER A 8 -13.70 15.28 -22.45
CA SER A 8 -12.88 14.96 -21.29
C SER A 8 -11.53 14.38 -21.67
N ASN A 9 -10.49 14.74 -20.90
CA ASN A 9 -9.20 14.08 -20.97
C ASN A 9 -9.14 12.82 -20.08
N ASN A 10 -10.11 12.65 -19.18
CA ASN A 10 -10.19 11.52 -18.28
C ASN A 10 -10.62 10.22 -19.02
N PRO A 11 -9.84 9.13 -18.96
CA PRO A 11 -10.16 7.86 -19.60
C PRO A 11 -11.50 7.26 -19.16
N TYR A 12 -11.78 7.23 -17.85
CA TYR A 12 -13.04 6.72 -17.29
C TYR A 12 -14.24 7.51 -17.80
N LEU A 13 -14.19 8.85 -17.73
CA LEU A 13 -15.31 9.68 -18.20
C LEU A 13 -15.59 9.48 -19.69
N ARG A 14 -14.53 9.32 -20.50
CA ARG A 14 -14.68 9.04 -21.94
C ARG A 14 -15.34 7.70 -22.25
N GLN A 15 -15.29 6.70 -21.36
CA GLN A 15 -16.02 5.43 -21.56
C GLN A 15 -17.53 5.68 -21.67
N HIS A 16 -18.03 6.76 -21.07
CA HIS A 16 -19.46 7.10 -21.05
C HIS A 16 -19.87 8.19 -22.07
N LYS A 17 -18.99 8.55 -23.02
CA LYS A 17 -19.22 9.64 -23.99
C LYS A 17 -20.40 9.41 -24.93
N ASP A 18 -20.73 8.14 -25.19
CA ASP A 18 -21.76 7.73 -26.14
C ASP A 18 -23.10 7.42 -25.44
N ASN A 19 -23.15 7.51 -24.11
CA ASN A 19 -24.39 7.28 -23.35
C ASN A 19 -25.45 8.33 -23.71
N PRO A 20 -26.75 7.94 -23.76
CA PRO A 20 -27.86 8.85 -23.98
C PRO A 20 -28.06 9.88 -22.84
N VAL A 21 -27.52 9.62 -21.65
CA VAL A 21 -27.52 10.58 -20.54
C VAL A 21 -26.67 11.80 -20.91
N HIS A 22 -27.18 13.01 -20.64
CA HIS A 22 -26.51 14.29 -20.85
C HIS A 22 -25.45 14.55 -19.77
N TRP A 23 -24.43 13.69 -19.74
CA TRP A 23 -23.34 13.77 -18.78
C TRP A 23 -22.50 15.03 -18.94
N GLN A 24 -22.04 15.52 -17.79
CA GLN A 24 -21.09 16.60 -17.63
C GLN A 24 -20.04 16.21 -16.59
N GLU A 25 -18.88 16.85 -16.64
CA GLU A 25 -17.89 16.73 -15.57
C GLU A 25 -18.30 17.58 -14.37
N TRP A 26 -17.70 17.30 -13.21
CA TRP A 26 -17.81 18.18 -12.06
C TRP A 26 -17.10 19.50 -12.34
N GLY A 27 -17.85 20.59 -12.42
CA GLY A 27 -17.30 21.91 -12.67
C GLY A 27 -18.34 23.02 -12.60
N THR A 28 -17.86 24.27 -12.67
CA THR A 28 -18.69 25.48 -12.53
C THR A 28 -19.92 25.46 -13.45
N GLU A 29 -19.77 25.02 -14.71
CA GLU A 29 -20.87 25.02 -15.68
C GLU A 29 -22.05 24.13 -15.24
N ALA A 30 -21.77 22.94 -14.68
CA ALA A 30 -22.81 22.03 -14.22
C ALA A 30 -23.57 22.62 -13.02
N TRP A 31 -22.86 23.28 -12.10
CA TRP A 31 -23.46 23.91 -10.92
C TRP A 31 -24.27 25.17 -11.27
N GLU A 32 -23.73 26.05 -12.12
CA GLU A 32 -24.47 27.22 -12.62
C GLU A 32 -25.73 26.81 -13.39
N GLN A 33 -25.67 25.68 -14.10
CA GLN A 33 -26.86 25.14 -14.75
C GLN A 33 -27.89 24.66 -13.73
N ALA A 34 -27.48 23.87 -12.73
CA ALA A 34 -28.37 23.35 -11.69
C ALA A 34 -29.09 24.49 -10.95
N GLU A 35 -28.36 25.57 -10.63
CA GLU A 35 -28.90 26.78 -10.03
C GLU A 35 -29.87 27.51 -10.97
N ARG A 36 -29.46 27.76 -12.22
CA ARG A 36 -30.28 28.50 -13.20
C ARG A 36 -31.59 27.77 -13.54
N GLU A 37 -31.55 26.44 -13.64
CA GLU A 37 -32.71 25.62 -13.97
C GLU A 37 -33.51 25.18 -12.73
N ASN A 38 -33.01 25.46 -11.52
CA ASN A 38 -33.53 24.93 -10.26
C ASN A 38 -33.77 23.41 -10.28
N LYS A 39 -32.78 22.66 -10.76
CA LYS A 39 -32.84 21.20 -10.86
C LYS A 39 -31.90 20.54 -9.86
N PRO A 40 -32.31 19.43 -9.22
CA PRO A 40 -31.38 18.61 -8.46
C PRO A 40 -30.29 18.04 -9.37
N VAL A 41 -29.16 17.71 -8.78
CA VAL A 41 -28.02 17.11 -9.46
C VAL A 41 -28.01 15.61 -9.17
N PHE A 42 -27.82 14.80 -10.20
CA PHE A 42 -27.43 13.39 -10.04
C PHE A 42 -25.92 13.29 -10.27
N LEU A 43 -25.18 12.93 -9.23
CA LEU A 43 -23.75 12.69 -9.25
C LEU A 43 -23.50 11.18 -9.21
N SER A 44 -22.90 10.65 -10.27
CA SER A 44 -22.42 9.27 -10.35
C SER A 44 -20.90 9.24 -10.23
N ILE A 45 -20.39 8.63 -9.16
CA ILE A 45 -18.95 8.48 -8.89
C ILE A 45 -18.53 7.02 -9.15
N GLY A 46 -17.41 6.85 -9.85
CA GLY A 46 -16.80 5.54 -10.12
C GLY A 46 -15.37 5.71 -10.66
N TYR A 47 -14.82 4.66 -11.26
CA TYR A 47 -13.46 4.60 -11.82
C TYR A 47 -13.39 3.48 -12.86
N SER A 48 -12.31 3.48 -13.66
CA SER A 48 -12.20 2.71 -14.92
C SER A 48 -12.32 1.21 -14.77
N THR A 49 -11.84 0.66 -13.66
CA THR A 49 -11.66 -0.77 -13.41
C THR A 49 -12.77 -1.39 -12.55
N CYS A 50 -13.78 -0.58 -12.22
CA CYS A 50 -14.91 -0.94 -11.37
C CYS A 50 -15.99 -1.74 -12.13
N HIS A 51 -16.07 -3.06 -11.89
CA HIS A 51 -17.07 -3.95 -12.52
C HIS A 51 -18.51 -3.45 -12.34
N TRP A 52 -18.95 -3.22 -11.10
CA TRP A 52 -20.32 -2.75 -10.82
C TRP A 52 -20.65 -1.38 -11.45
N CYS A 53 -19.62 -0.56 -11.71
CA CYS A 53 -19.78 0.70 -12.42
C CYS A 53 -20.10 0.47 -13.91
N HIS A 54 -19.47 -0.53 -14.55
CA HIS A 54 -19.78 -0.95 -15.91
C HIS A 54 -21.16 -1.61 -16.00
N VAL A 55 -21.49 -2.51 -15.06
CA VAL A 55 -22.82 -3.14 -14.98
C VAL A 55 -23.92 -2.08 -14.91
N MET A 56 -23.81 -1.12 -13.98
CA MET A 56 -24.81 -0.05 -13.89
C MET A 56 -24.85 0.83 -15.14
N ALA A 57 -23.71 1.06 -15.79
CA ALA A 57 -23.67 1.83 -17.03
C ALA A 57 -24.42 1.14 -18.17
N HIS A 58 -24.15 -0.15 -18.41
CA HIS A 58 -24.82 -0.94 -19.44
C HIS A 58 -26.31 -1.12 -19.16
N GLU A 59 -26.67 -1.44 -17.93
CA GLU A 59 -28.08 -1.70 -17.59
C GLU A 59 -28.92 -0.42 -17.56
N SER A 60 -28.36 0.67 -17.03
CA SER A 60 -29.14 1.88 -16.69
C SER A 60 -28.75 3.11 -17.50
N PHE A 61 -27.46 3.41 -17.66
CA PHE A 61 -27.05 4.68 -18.31
C PHE A 61 -27.07 4.62 -19.84
N GLU A 62 -27.02 3.44 -20.43
CA GLU A 62 -27.22 3.20 -21.87
C GLU A 62 -28.70 3.04 -22.25
N ASP A 63 -29.56 2.79 -21.26
CA ASP A 63 -30.99 2.65 -21.44
C ASP A 63 -31.67 4.00 -21.69
N ARG A 64 -32.45 4.09 -22.77
CA ARG A 64 -33.09 5.35 -23.19
C ARG A 64 -34.17 5.81 -22.23
N GLU A 65 -34.95 4.91 -21.64
CA GLU A 65 -36.02 5.28 -20.71
C GLU A 65 -35.43 5.90 -19.44
N THR A 66 -34.42 5.24 -18.87
CA THR A 66 -33.68 5.76 -17.72
C THR A 66 -33.01 7.11 -18.03
N ALA A 67 -32.36 7.22 -19.20
CA ALA A 67 -31.73 8.45 -19.62
C ALA A 67 -32.72 9.61 -19.83
N ASP A 68 -33.92 9.35 -20.36
CA ASP A 68 -34.94 10.37 -20.55
C ASP A 68 -35.42 10.95 -19.21
N VAL A 69 -35.60 10.11 -18.19
CA VAL A 69 -35.94 10.55 -16.82
C VAL A 69 -34.81 11.41 -16.23
N LEU A 70 -33.56 10.91 -16.29
CA LEU A 70 -32.38 11.64 -15.82
C LEU A 70 -32.24 13.01 -16.51
N ASN A 71 -32.30 13.04 -17.83
CA ASN A 71 -32.11 14.24 -18.64
C ASN A 71 -33.21 15.28 -18.45
N THR A 72 -34.43 14.84 -18.12
CA THR A 72 -35.57 15.72 -17.89
C THR A 72 -35.48 16.40 -16.52
N HIS A 73 -35.16 15.62 -15.50
CA HIS A 73 -35.35 16.04 -14.10
C HIS A 73 -34.06 16.46 -13.38
N PHE A 74 -32.90 16.04 -13.85
CA PHE A 74 -31.63 16.24 -13.15
C PHE A 74 -30.58 16.91 -14.05
N VAL A 75 -29.61 17.57 -13.41
CA VAL A 75 -28.30 17.84 -14.02
C VAL A 75 -27.40 16.65 -13.70
N ASN A 76 -26.89 15.99 -14.74
CA ASN A 76 -26.18 14.71 -14.59
C ASN A 76 -24.66 14.93 -14.63
N ILE A 77 -23.98 14.60 -13.53
CA ILE A 77 -22.53 14.70 -13.37
C ILE A 77 -21.93 13.30 -13.24
N LYS A 78 -20.87 13.04 -14.03
CA LYS A 78 -20.05 11.84 -13.92
C LYS A 78 -18.68 12.24 -13.37
N LEU A 79 -18.17 11.50 -12.38
CA LEU A 79 -16.93 11.83 -11.68
C LEU A 79 -16.06 10.59 -11.50
N ASP A 80 -14.77 10.75 -11.80
CA ASP A 80 -13.74 9.76 -11.49
C ASP A 80 -13.21 9.98 -10.07
N ARG A 81 -13.35 8.97 -9.21
CA ARG A 81 -12.87 9.04 -7.83
C ARG A 81 -11.34 9.18 -7.73
N GLU A 82 -10.60 8.70 -8.72
CA GLU A 82 -9.14 8.82 -8.72
C GLU A 82 -8.66 10.22 -9.12
N GLU A 83 -9.51 11.04 -9.79
CA GLU A 83 -9.19 12.45 -10.03
C GLU A 83 -9.69 13.37 -8.92
N ARG A 84 -10.83 13.03 -8.31
CA ARG A 84 -11.48 13.81 -7.26
C ARG A 84 -11.79 12.95 -6.03
N PRO A 85 -10.75 12.40 -5.37
CA PRO A 85 -10.93 11.57 -4.18
C PRO A 85 -11.54 12.35 -3.02
N ASP A 86 -11.40 13.69 -2.98
CA ASP A 86 -12.02 14.54 -1.97
C ASP A 86 -13.55 14.54 -2.03
N ILE A 87 -14.10 14.52 -3.23
CA ILE A 87 -15.54 14.44 -3.45
C ILE A 87 -16.04 13.02 -3.14
N ASP A 88 -15.28 12.02 -3.57
CA ASP A 88 -15.55 10.61 -3.30
C ASP A 88 -15.60 10.34 -1.79
N ASP A 89 -14.58 10.74 -1.04
CA ASP A 89 -14.46 10.52 0.41
C ASP A 89 -15.63 11.20 1.18
N LEU A 90 -15.96 12.44 0.82
CA LEU A 90 -17.07 13.18 1.41
C LEU A 90 -18.41 12.47 1.22
N PHE A 91 -18.71 12.05 -0.02
CA PHE A 91 -20.00 11.44 -0.32
C PHE A 91 -20.05 9.94 0.00
N MET A 92 -18.92 9.23 0.00
CA MET A 92 -18.84 7.87 0.53
C MET A 92 -19.18 7.87 2.02
N THR A 93 -18.58 8.78 2.79
CA THR A 93 -18.91 8.96 4.22
C THR A 93 -20.39 9.30 4.41
N ALA A 94 -20.93 10.21 3.60
CA ALA A 94 -22.35 10.54 3.62
C ALA A 94 -23.23 9.30 3.36
N THR A 95 -22.85 8.46 2.40
CA THR A 95 -23.58 7.24 2.02
C THR A 95 -23.54 6.20 3.12
N GLN A 96 -22.38 5.98 3.73
CA GLN A 96 -22.22 5.06 4.86
C GLN A 96 -23.05 5.51 6.07
N LEU A 97 -23.09 6.81 6.37
CA LEU A 97 -23.94 7.34 7.44
C LEU A 97 -25.44 7.21 7.13
N ALA A 98 -25.83 7.36 5.87
CA ALA A 98 -27.23 7.29 5.45
C ALA A 98 -27.76 5.85 5.33
N THR A 99 -26.91 4.90 4.91
CA THR A 99 -27.33 3.54 4.53
C THR A 99 -26.74 2.43 5.39
N GLY A 100 -25.69 2.72 6.17
CA GLY A 100 -24.93 1.74 6.94
C GLY A 100 -23.87 0.98 6.14
N HIS A 101 -23.81 1.17 4.82
CA HIS A 101 -22.83 0.53 3.94
C HIS A 101 -22.31 1.52 2.88
N GLY A 102 -21.25 1.15 2.17
CA GLY A 102 -20.65 1.96 1.10
C GLY A 102 -20.20 1.07 -0.05
N GLY A 103 -19.74 1.70 -1.13
CA GLY A 103 -19.25 1.00 -2.31
C GLY A 103 -19.49 1.79 -3.59
N TRP A 104 -18.86 1.33 -4.67
CA TRP A 104 -19.03 1.91 -6.00
C TRP A 104 -19.86 0.98 -6.90
N PRO A 105 -20.63 1.52 -7.85
CA PRO A 105 -20.79 2.94 -8.17
C PRO A 105 -21.51 3.71 -7.06
N LEU A 106 -21.11 4.96 -6.83
CA LEU A 106 -21.78 5.83 -5.87
C LEU A 106 -22.83 6.67 -6.60
N SER A 107 -24.06 6.67 -6.10
CA SER A 107 -25.21 7.34 -6.70
C SER A 107 -25.77 8.39 -5.74
N ILE A 108 -25.39 9.65 -5.96
CA ILE A 108 -25.70 10.75 -5.05
C ILE A 108 -26.63 11.76 -5.71
N PHE A 109 -27.67 12.16 -4.99
CA PHE A 109 -28.60 13.21 -5.41
C PHE A 109 -28.37 14.44 -4.56
N LEU A 110 -28.08 15.56 -5.21
CA LEU A 110 -27.69 16.81 -4.54
C LEU A 110 -28.67 17.93 -4.87
N THR A 111 -28.81 18.87 -3.95
CA THR A 111 -29.39 20.17 -4.23
C THR A 111 -28.46 20.99 -5.16
N PRO A 112 -28.96 22.06 -5.84
CA PRO A 112 -28.11 22.96 -6.62
C PRO A 112 -26.93 23.57 -5.84
N ASP A 113 -27.06 23.70 -4.53
CA ASP A 113 -26.03 24.16 -3.59
C ASP A 113 -25.19 23.01 -2.98
N LYS A 114 -25.12 21.86 -3.67
CA LYS A 114 -24.23 20.71 -3.40
C LYS A 114 -24.56 19.89 -2.13
N LYS A 115 -25.75 20.02 -1.55
CA LYS A 115 -26.11 19.30 -0.31
C LYS A 115 -26.79 17.96 -0.61
N PRO A 116 -26.47 16.87 0.12
CA PRO A 116 -27.06 15.56 -0.13
C PRO A 116 -28.56 15.54 0.18
N ILE A 117 -29.33 15.07 -0.80
CA ILE A 117 -30.76 14.76 -0.68
C ILE A 117 -30.94 13.26 -0.42
N PHE A 118 -30.24 12.44 -1.19
CA PHE A 118 -30.32 10.98 -1.15
C PHE A 118 -29.01 10.38 -1.65
N ALA A 119 -28.63 9.24 -1.10
CA ALA A 119 -27.38 8.57 -1.42
C ALA A 119 -27.59 7.05 -1.43
N GLY A 120 -26.84 6.36 -2.29
CA GLY A 120 -26.78 4.91 -2.35
C GLY A 120 -25.65 4.46 -3.28
N THR A 121 -25.57 3.15 -3.50
CA THR A 121 -24.54 2.56 -4.35
C THR A 121 -25.11 2.18 -5.73
N TYR A 122 -25.16 0.89 -6.03
CA TYR A 122 -25.79 0.33 -7.23
C TYR A 122 -27.32 0.32 -7.10
N PHE A 123 -28.01 0.81 -8.14
CA PHE A 123 -29.45 0.69 -8.28
C PHE A 123 -29.77 -0.14 -9.52
N PRO A 124 -30.53 -1.25 -9.38
CA PRO A 124 -30.81 -2.13 -10.51
C PRO A 124 -31.80 -1.47 -11.48
N LYS A 125 -31.66 -1.78 -12.77
CA LYS A 125 -32.62 -1.35 -13.80
C LYS A 125 -34.03 -1.81 -13.45
N GLU A 126 -34.18 -3.11 -13.17
CA GLU A 126 -35.44 -3.73 -12.77
C GLU A 126 -35.47 -3.92 -11.25
N GLY A 127 -36.61 -3.63 -10.62
CA GLY A 127 -36.75 -3.77 -9.18
C GLY A 127 -36.54 -5.22 -8.72
N ARG A 128 -35.86 -5.39 -7.58
CA ARG A 128 -35.66 -6.68 -6.90
C ARG A 128 -36.40 -6.66 -5.56
N GLN A 129 -36.55 -7.81 -4.90
CA GLN A 129 -37.25 -7.85 -3.60
C GLN A 129 -36.60 -6.89 -2.61
N GLY A 130 -37.37 -5.89 -2.13
CA GLY A 130 -36.89 -4.87 -1.19
C GLY A 130 -36.11 -3.71 -1.81
N VAL A 131 -35.72 -3.78 -3.09
CA VAL A 131 -34.94 -2.74 -3.77
C VAL A 131 -35.71 -2.22 -5.00
N PRO A 132 -36.20 -0.96 -4.97
CA PRO A 132 -36.90 -0.39 -6.12
C PRO A 132 -35.97 -0.27 -7.34
N SER A 133 -36.55 -0.35 -8.54
CA SER A 133 -35.85 -0.04 -9.80
C SER A 133 -35.28 1.37 -9.76
N PHE A 134 -34.19 1.61 -10.48
CA PHE A 134 -33.59 2.94 -10.56
C PHE A 134 -34.57 4.02 -11.07
N VAL A 135 -35.37 3.73 -12.10
CA VAL A 135 -36.42 4.65 -12.61
C VAL A 135 -37.44 5.02 -11.54
N THR A 136 -37.84 4.09 -10.68
CA THR A 136 -38.75 4.37 -9.56
C THR A 136 -38.14 5.35 -8.56
N ILE A 137 -36.85 5.19 -8.23
CA ILE A 137 -36.12 6.10 -7.34
C ILE A 137 -36.05 7.50 -7.96
N LEU A 138 -35.67 7.59 -9.24
CA LEU A 138 -35.55 8.85 -9.96
C LEU A 138 -36.88 9.62 -9.98
N ASN A 139 -37.98 8.94 -10.28
CA ASN A 139 -39.31 9.55 -10.30
C ASN A 139 -39.77 10.02 -8.92
N ALA A 140 -39.48 9.26 -7.87
CA ALA A 140 -39.81 9.64 -6.49
C ALA A 140 -39.07 10.92 -6.08
N LEU A 141 -37.77 11.00 -6.34
CA LEU A 141 -36.95 12.17 -6.05
C LEU A 141 -37.36 13.39 -6.89
N ALA A 142 -37.65 13.20 -8.18
CA ALA A 142 -38.14 14.27 -9.04
C ALA A 142 -39.50 14.82 -8.58
N SER A 143 -40.42 13.96 -8.12
CA SER A 143 -41.70 14.38 -7.57
C SER A 143 -41.53 15.15 -6.26
N ALA A 144 -40.70 14.64 -5.34
CA ALA A 144 -40.41 15.31 -4.07
C ALA A 144 -39.80 16.70 -4.30
N TRP A 145 -38.87 16.84 -5.25
CA TRP A 145 -38.29 18.15 -5.60
C TRP A 145 -39.34 19.12 -6.16
N ARG A 146 -40.24 18.65 -7.04
CA ARG A 146 -41.27 19.49 -7.66
C ARG A 146 -42.35 19.92 -6.67
N ASP A 147 -42.81 18.99 -5.84
CA ASP A 147 -44.02 19.15 -5.03
C ASP A 147 -43.69 19.64 -3.59
N GLU A 148 -42.49 19.32 -3.08
CA GLU A 148 -42.07 19.53 -1.68
C GLU A 148 -40.67 20.16 -1.55
N GLU A 149 -40.24 20.98 -2.53
CA GLU A 149 -38.87 21.54 -2.62
C GLU A 149 -38.33 22.11 -1.30
N ALA A 150 -39.13 22.91 -0.60
CA ALA A 150 -38.71 23.57 0.63
C ALA A 150 -38.39 22.56 1.76
N GLU A 151 -39.15 21.47 1.84
CA GLU A 151 -38.91 20.40 2.81
C GLU A 151 -37.65 19.60 2.45
N VAL A 152 -37.47 19.29 1.16
CA VAL A 152 -36.28 18.60 0.66
C VAL A 152 -35.01 19.41 0.97
N ARG A 153 -35.01 20.71 0.69
CA ARG A 153 -33.88 21.60 1.03
C ARG A 153 -33.62 21.67 2.53
N SER A 154 -34.68 21.75 3.35
CA SER A 154 -34.53 21.77 4.81
C SER A 154 -33.89 20.49 5.34
N LYS A 155 -34.29 19.32 4.82
CA LYS A 155 -33.72 18.02 5.21
C LYS A 155 -32.28 17.86 4.73
N ALA A 156 -31.99 18.30 3.50
CA ALA A 156 -30.63 18.29 2.97
C ALA A 156 -29.69 19.21 3.78
N GLU A 157 -30.18 20.36 4.23
CA GLU A 157 -29.45 21.25 5.13
C GLU A 157 -29.15 20.58 6.48
N GLU A 158 -30.16 19.99 7.12
CA GLU A 158 -30.00 19.30 8.41
C GLU A 158 -28.99 18.16 8.30
N PHE A 159 -29.08 17.36 7.23
CA PHE A 159 -28.14 16.28 6.97
C PHE A 159 -26.72 16.79 6.70
N ALA A 160 -26.57 17.85 5.91
CA ALA A 160 -25.26 18.46 5.64
C ALA A 160 -24.60 19.01 6.91
N GLN A 161 -25.36 19.69 7.78
CA GLN A 161 -24.87 20.19 9.07
C GLN A 161 -24.48 19.04 10.03
N GLY A 162 -25.25 17.96 10.03
CA GLY A 162 -24.92 16.74 10.78
C GLY A 162 -23.61 16.11 10.29
N LEU A 163 -23.46 15.99 8.98
CA LEU A 163 -22.26 15.45 8.33
C LEU A 163 -21.02 16.32 8.61
N GLU A 164 -21.13 17.65 8.45
CA GLU A 164 -20.05 18.60 8.76
C GLU A 164 -19.60 18.47 10.22
N SER A 165 -20.55 18.35 11.17
CA SER A 165 -20.19 18.17 12.58
C SER A 165 -19.49 16.83 12.87
N VAL A 166 -19.70 15.77 12.07
CA VAL A 166 -18.99 14.49 12.22
C VAL A 166 -17.60 14.56 11.59
N LEU A 167 -17.50 15.16 10.40
CA LEU A 167 -16.26 15.25 9.63
C LEU A 167 -15.23 16.20 10.27
N GLU A 168 -15.67 17.33 10.82
CA GLU A 168 -14.76 18.35 11.36
C GLU A 168 -14.34 18.09 12.81
N LYS A 169 -15.23 17.54 13.64
CA LYS A 169 -14.95 17.36 15.08
C LYS A 169 -14.24 16.06 15.42
N GLY A 170 -14.19 15.11 14.49
CA GLY A 170 -13.63 13.78 14.71
C GLY A 170 -14.26 13.06 15.91
N VAL A 171 -13.57 12.04 16.42
CA VAL A 171 -13.95 11.35 17.67
C VAL A 171 -13.01 11.82 18.78
N ALA A 172 -13.55 12.59 19.72
CA ALA A 172 -12.80 12.99 20.90
C ALA A 172 -12.38 11.75 21.71
N PRO A 173 -11.10 11.62 22.07
CA PRO A 173 -10.64 10.47 22.85
C PRO A 173 -11.17 10.54 24.28
N VAL A 174 -11.33 9.37 24.91
CA VAL A 174 -11.79 9.25 26.31
C VAL A 174 -10.75 9.82 27.29
N SER A 175 -9.47 9.81 26.91
CA SER A 175 -8.34 10.33 27.66
C SER A 175 -7.45 11.17 26.73
N THR A 176 -6.46 11.89 27.26
CA THR A 176 -5.38 12.46 26.44
C THR A 176 -4.09 11.63 26.53
N GLN A 177 -4.06 10.62 27.40
CA GLN A 177 -2.94 9.69 27.54
C GLN A 177 -3.27 8.40 26.81
N ILE A 178 -2.35 7.98 25.95
CA ILE A 178 -2.38 6.68 25.28
C ILE A 178 -1.90 5.64 26.31
N ASP A 179 -2.70 4.60 26.51
CA ASP A 179 -2.46 3.51 27.47
C ASP A 179 -2.17 2.22 26.69
N PRO A 180 -1.14 1.42 27.05
CA PRO A 180 -0.91 0.10 26.43
C PRO A 180 -2.15 -0.80 26.40
N GLY A 181 -3.05 -0.67 27.39
CA GLY A 181 -4.33 -1.39 27.42
C GLY A 181 -5.26 -1.12 26.23
N LEU A 182 -5.09 0.00 25.50
CA LEU A 182 -5.77 0.26 24.23
C LEU A 182 -5.40 -0.77 23.17
N LEU A 183 -4.11 -1.11 23.08
CA LEU A 183 -3.60 -2.06 22.10
C LEU A 183 -4.09 -3.48 22.41
N ASP A 184 -4.06 -3.84 23.69
CA ASP A 184 -4.52 -5.14 24.18
C ASP A 184 -6.03 -5.34 23.88
N GLN A 185 -6.83 -4.28 24.05
CA GLN A 185 -8.26 -4.28 23.68
C GLN A 185 -8.48 -4.42 22.17
N ALA A 186 -7.60 -3.83 21.35
CA ALA A 186 -7.67 -4.01 19.91
C ALA A 186 -7.42 -5.47 19.52
N ILE A 187 -6.43 -6.14 20.11
CA ILE A 187 -6.20 -7.58 19.88
C ILE A 187 -7.42 -8.41 20.25
N GLN A 188 -8.07 -8.13 21.39
CA GLN A 188 -9.31 -8.82 21.79
C GLN A 188 -10.47 -8.56 20.82
N HIS A 189 -10.56 -7.35 20.26
CA HIS A 189 -11.54 -7.03 19.23
C HIS A 189 -11.29 -7.85 17.96
N PHE A 190 -10.05 -7.89 17.48
CA PHE A 190 -9.66 -8.69 16.32
C PHE A 190 -9.92 -10.18 16.54
N HIS A 191 -9.59 -10.71 17.72
CA HIS A 191 -9.89 -12.09 18.10
C HIS A 191 -11.39 -12.41 17.96
N GLY A 192 -12.26 -11.49 18.38
CA GLY A 192 -13.71 -11.69 18.33
C GLY A 192 -14.30 -11.71 16.91
N ASP A 193 -13.60 -11.13 15.94
CA ASP A 193 -14.01 -11.02 14.53
C ASP A 193 -13.22 -11.95 13.59
N TYR A 194 -12.25 -12.69 14.13
CA TYR A 194 -11.32 -13.51 13.35
C TYR A 194 -11.94 -14.83 12.89
N ASP A 195 -11.71 -15.16 11.63
CA ASP A 195 -12.05 -16.46 11.04
C ASP A 195 -10.89 -17.45 11.23
N TYR A 196 -11.01 -18.31 12.25
CA TYR A 196 -9.99 -19.31 12.58
C TYR A 196 -9.88 -20.45 11.56
N GLU A 197 -10.89 -20.66 10.72
CA GLU A 197 -10.87 -21.73 9.73
C GLU A 197 -10.21 -21.27 8.44
N LYS A 198 -10.52 -20.04 7.98
CA LYS A 198 -10.12 -19.53 6.66
C LYS A 198 -9.13 -18.36 6.72
N GLY A 199 -8.78 -17.90 7.92
CA GLY A 199 -7.96 -16.72 8.14
C GLY A 199 -8.66 -15.42 7.72
N GLY A 200 -8.21 -14.29 8.24
CA GLY A 200 -8.80 -12.97 8.00
C GLY A 200 -9.97 -12.62 8.92
N PHE A 201 -10.69 -11.56 8.54
CA PHE A 201 -11.71 -10.92 9.36
C PHE A 201 -13.00 -10.69 8.58
N GLY A 202 -14.13 -10.70 9.27
CA GLY A 202 -15.45 -10.51 8.67
C GLY A 202 -15.91 -11.67 7.77
N SER A 203 -17.00 -11.43 7.04
CA SER A 203 -17.66 -12.37 6.13
C SER A 203 -17.42 -12.02 4.66
N GLU A 204 -18.12 -12.68 3.74
CA GLU A 204 -18.18 -12.30 2.33
C GLU A 204 -18.85 -10.91 2.11
N PRO A 205 -18.39 -10.10 1.12
CA PRO A 205 -17.10 -10.24 0.42
C PRO A 205 -15.90 -9.94 1.34
N LYS A 206 -14.80 -10.67 1.16
CA LYS A 206 -13.64 -10.63 2.05
C LYS A 206 -12.49 -9.81 1.46
N PHE A 207 -12.10 -8.75 2.15
CA PHE A 207 -11.02 -7.84 1.74
C PHE A 207 -9.72 -8.14 2.50
N PRO A 208 -8.55 -8.04 1.84
CA PRO A 208 -7.26 -8.09 2.51
C PRO A 208 -7.14 -7.05 3.64
N PRO A 209 -6.87 -7.48 4.89
CA PRO A 209 -6.81 -6.59 6.04
C PRO A 209 -5.40 -5.96 6.18
N HIS A 210 -4.99 -5.19 5.17
CA HIS A 210 -3.63 -4.68 4.98
C HIS A 210 -3.00 -4.06 6.25
N ALA A 211 -3.60 -2.98 6.77
CA ALA A 211 -3.08 -2.25 7.92
C ALA A 211 -3.15 -3.08 9.22
N THR A 212 -4.17 -3.93 9.35
CA THR A 212 -4.36 -4.82 10.49
C THR A 212 -3.25 -5.87 10.55
N ILE A 213 -2.90 -6.51 9.44
CA ILE A 213 -1.80 -7.48 9.40
C ILE A 213 -0.48 -6.85 9.86
N GLU A 214 -0.16 -5.64 9.37
CA GLU A 214 1.02 -4.93 9.83
C GLU A 214 0.97 -4.69 11.34
N PHE A 215 -0.13 -4.14 11.84
CA PHE A 215 -0.30 -3.85 13.26
C PHE A 215 -0.13 -5.12 14.11
N LEU A 216 -0.75 -6.23 13.72
CA LEU A 216 -0.66 -7.50 14.44
C LEU A 216 0.79 -8.02 14.51
N ILE A 217 1.53 -8.01 13.39
CA ILE A 217 2.93 -8.45 13.39
C ILE A 217 3.78 -7.53 14.26
N ARG A 218 3.61 -6.20 14.15
CA ARG A 218 4.36 -5.23 14.96
C ARG A 218 4.03 -5.35 16.43
N TYR A 219 2.76 -5.47 16.79
CA TYR A 219 2.32 -5.70 18.16
C TYR A 219 2.98 -6.95 18.73
N ALA A 220 2.94 -8.07 18.01
CA ALA A 220 3.54 -9.32 18.47
C ALA A 220 5.04 -9.18 18.72
N GLN A 221 5.76 -8.45 17.86
CA GLN A 221 7.20 -8.23 17.99
C GLN A 221 7.56 -7.33 19.18
N THR A 222 6.80 -6.27 19.42
CA THR A 222 7.27 -5.19 20.29
C THR A 222 6.49 -5.00 21.59
N ARG A 223 5.32 -5.62 21.76
CA ARG A 223 4.48 -5.38 22.94
C ARG A 223 5.14 -5.77 24.28
N HIS A 224 6.06 -6.74 24.26
CA HIS A 224 6.82 -7.19 25.44
C HIS A 224 7.73 -6.11 26.04
N HIS A 225 8.05 -5.06 25.27
CA HIS A 225 8.84 -3.92 25.73
C HIS A 225 8.02 -2.90 26.53
N LEU A 226 6.69 -3.01 26.53
CA LEU A 226 5.81 -2.12 27.26
C LEU A 226 5.38 -2.75 28.58
N VAL A 227 5.09 -1.91 29.57
CA VAL A 227 4.60 -2.34 30.88
C VAL A 227 3.32 -3.20 30.76
N GLY A 228 3.22 -4.25 31.58
CA GLY A 228 2.02 -5.08 31.69
C GLY A 228 2.29 -6.43 32.34
N ASP A 229 1.25 -7.26 32.45
CA ASP A 229 1.36 -8.62 32.97
C ASP A 229 1.96 -9.54 31.90
N VAL A 230 3.10 -10.16 32.22
CA VAL A 230 3.88 -10.97 31.28
C VAL A 230 3.05 -12.11 30.67
N ALA A 231 2.23 -12.80 31.47
CA ALA A 231 1.45 -13.94 30.98
C ALA A 231 0.30 -13.50 30.05
N ILE A 232 -0.30 -12.33 30.32
CA ILE A 232 -1.31 -11.74 29.44
C ILE A 232 -0.68 -11.31 28.12
N ILE A 233 0.48 -10.64 28.19
CA ILE A 233 1.19 -10.16 27.00
C ILE A 233 1.60 -11.34 26.11
N GLU A 234 2.21 -12.39 26.67
CA GLU A 234 2.59 -13.61 25.92
C GLU A 234 1.40 -14.24 25.19
N ASN A 235 0.21 -14.29 25.82
CA ASN A 235 -0.98 -14.81 25.16
C ASN A 235 -1.42 -13.90 24.00
N LEU A 236 -1.50 -12.59 24.22
CA LEU A 236 -1.97 -11.65 23.20
C LEU A 236 -1.00 -11.54 22.02
N THR A 237 0.32 -11.58 22.25
CA THR A 237 1.30 -11.56 21.16
C THR A 237 1.28 -12.86 20.35
N GLY A 238 1.07 -14.01 21.01
CA GLY A 238 0.82 -15.28 20.35
C GLY A 238 -0.42 -15.27 19.45
N GLU A 239 -1.55 -14.74 19.95
CA GLU A 239 -2.78 -14.58 19.18
C GLU A 239 -2.59 -13.63 17.99
N ALA A 240 -1.90 -12.50 18.18
CA ALA A 240 -1.63 -11.54 17.12
C ALA A 240 -0.80 -12.14 15.97
N SER A 241 0.30 -12.85 16.31
CA SER A 241 1.12 -13.56 15.32
C SER A 241 0.33 -14.63 14.57
N MET A 242 -0.48 -15.41 15.28
CA MET A 242 -1.31 -16.45 14.67
C MET A 242 -2.30 -15.85 13.67
N MET A 243 -3.06 -14.82 14.07
CA MET A 243 -4.01 -14.16 13.17
C MET A 243 -3.33 -13.59 11.93
N ALA A 244 -2.17 -12.95 12.09
CA ALA A 244 -1.44 -12.37 10.97
C ALA A 244 -0.91 -13.43 9.98
N PHE A 245 -0.21 -14.44 10.49
CA PHE A 245 0.46 -15.43 9.63
C PHE A 245 -0.51 -16.40 8.98
N GLN A 246 -1.55 -16.84 9.68
CA GLN A 246 -2.57 -17.70 9.06
C GLN A 246 -3.35 -16.93 7.99
N THR A 247 -3.73 -15.66 8.22
CA THR A 247 -4.38 -14.84 7.18
C THR A 247 -3.51 -14.73 5.92
N LEU A 248 -2.22 -14.42 6.09
CA LEU A 248 -1.29 -14.32 4.96
C LEU A 248 -1.07 -15.67 4.27
N GLU A 249 -1.06 -16.78 5.01
CA GLU A 249 -0.95 -18.12 4.44
C GLU A 249 -2.16 -18.46 3.57
N GLU A 250 -3.38 -18.28 4.11
CA GLU A 250 -4.62 -18.61 3.39
C GLU A 250 -4.79 -17.72 2.15
N MET A 251 -4.53 -16.41 2.26
CA MET A 251 -4.54 -15.52 1.10
C MET A 251 -3.50 -15.90 0.04
N ALA A 252 -2.28 -16.31 0.45
CA ALA A 252 -1.24 -16.71 -0.51
C ALA A 252 -1.57 -18.04 -1.20
N LYS A 253 -2.35 -18.91 -0.55
CA LYS A 253 -2.84 -20.15 -1.16
C LYS A 253 -4.06 -19.90 -2.05
N GLY A 254 -4.95 -18.99 -1.66
CA GLY A 254 -6.20 -18.69 -2.34
C GLY A 254 -6.06 -18.18 -3.77
N GLY A 255 -7.19 -18.13 -4.48
CA GLY A 255 -7.29 -17.56 -5.82
C GLY A 255 -7.16 -16.05 -5.85
N ILE A 256 -7.27 -15.36 -4.69
CA ILE A 256 -6.98 -13.92 -4.57
C ILE A 256 -5.57 -13.55 -5.06
N ARG A 257 -4.61 -14.48 -4.97
CA ARG A 257 -3.30 -14.34 -5.58
C ARG A 257 -3.30 -14.95 -6.99
N ASP A 258 -2.80 -14.21 -7.96
CA ASP A 258 -2.59 -14.74 -9.31
C ASP A 258 -1.34 -15.63 -9.33
N HIS A 259 -1.56 -16.95 -9.32
CA HIS A 259 -0.48 -17.95 -9.31
C HIS A 259 0.30 -18.05 -10.63
N LEU A 260 -0.19 -17.45 -11.72
CA LEU A 260 0.51 -17.45 -13.01
C LEU A 260 1.46 -16.26 -13.13
N ARG A 261 0.96 -15.05 -12.87
CA ARG A 261 1.68 -13.79 -13.11
C ARG A 261 2.13 -13.07 -11.84
N GLY A 262 1.66 -13.48 -10.67
CA GLY A 262 1.88 -12.79 -9.41
C GLY A 262 0.91 -11.63 -9.18
N GLY A 263 1.04 -11.02 -8.00
CA GLY A 263 0.13 -9.97 -7.54
C GLY A 263 -1.21 -10.48 -7.04
N PHE A 264 -1.90 -9.59 -6.36
CA PHE A 264 -3.18 -9.83 -5.69
C PHE A 264 -4.30 -9.08 -6.38
N HIS A 265 -5.42 -9.78 -6.49
CA HIS A 265 -6.73 -9.20 -6.77
C HIS A 265 -7.25 -8.48 -5.53
N ARG A 266 -8.17 -7.53 -5.73
CA ARG A 266 -8.57 -6.59 -4.68
C ARG A 266 -9.28 -7.25 -3.50
N TYR A 267 -10.16 -8.21 -3.77
CA TYR A 267 -10.92 -8.93 -2.74
C TYR A 267 -11.48 -10.23 -3.30
N THR A 268 -12.07 -11.06 -2.45
CA THR A 268 -12.85 -12.23 -2.86
C THR A 268 -14.33 -12.05 -2.54
N VAL A 269 -15.17 -12.59 -3.43
CA VAL A 269 -16.62 -12.58 -3.23
C VAL A 269 -17.07 -13.65 -2.25
N ASP A 270 -16.19 -14.61 -1.94
CA ASP A 270 -16.36 -15.62 -0.90
C ASP A 270 -15.44 -15.37 0.30
N GLU A 271 -15.66 -16.15 1.36
CA GLU A 271 -14.91 -16.13 2.61
C GLU A 271 -13.61 -16.96 2.61
N GLU A 272 -13.35 -17.75 1.55
CA GLU A 272 -12.27 -18.74 1.44
C GLU A 272 -11.01 -18.19 0.74
N TRP A 273 -11.03 -16.91 0.35
CA TRP A 273 -10.01 -16.31 -0.52
C TRP A 273 -9.91 -17.00 -1.89
N HIS A 274 -10.98 -17.68 -2.33
CA HIS A 274 -10.97 -18.53 -3.52
C HIS A 274 -11.38 -17.78 -4.79
N LEU A 275 -12.56 -17.16 -4.80
CA LEU A 275 -13.16 -16.50 -5.96
C LEU A 275 -12.88 -14.98 -5.93
N PRO A 276 -11.95 -14.48 -6.77
CA PRO A 276 -11.58 -13.07 -6.76
C PRO A 276 -12.59 -12.22 -7.49
N HIS A 277 -12.73 -10.98 -7.03
CA HIS A 277 -13.09 -9.87 -7.91
C HIS A 277 -11.82 -9.41 -8.61
N PHE A 278 -11.72 -9.64 -9.93
CA PHE A 278 -10.43 -9.77 -10.64
C PHE A 278 -9.63 -8.48 -10.83
N GLU A 279 -10.15 -7.35 -10.39
CA GLU A 279 -9.43 -6.08 -10.34
C GLU A 279 -8.11 -6.19 -9.56
N LYS A 280 -7.03 -5.58 -10.07
CA LYS A 280 -5.76 -5.47 -9.34
C LYS A 280 -5.35 -4.01 -9.19
N MET A 281 -5.21 -3.55 -7.95
CA MET A 281 -4.85 -2.17 -7.63
C MET A 281 -3.39 -2.07 -7.17
N LEU A 282 -2.74 -0.97 -7.51
CA LEU A 282 -1.35 -0.72 -7.11
C LEU A 282 -1.20 -0.65 -5.58
N TYR A 283 -2.14 -0.01 -4.89
CA TYR A 283 -2.09 0.13 -3.43
C TYR A 283 -2.27 -1.20 -2.69
N ASP A 284 -3.08 -2.12 -3.20
CA ASP A 284 -3.27 -3.45 -2.59
C ASP A 284 -1.95 -4.22 -2.71
N ASN A 285 -1.37 -4.24 -3.92
CA ASN A 285 -0.12 -4.92 -4.19
C ASN A 285 1.07 -4.32 -3.44
N ALA A 286 1.15 -2.99 -3.31
CA ALA A 286 2.16 -2.33 -2.49
C ALA A 286 2.09 -2.77 -1.02
N GLN A 287 0.89 -2.74 -0.44
CA GLN A 287 0.70 -3.15 0.95
C GLN A 287 0.93 -4.65 1.16
N MET A 288 0.57 -5.49 0.19
CA MET A 288 0.86 -6.93 0.22
C MET A 288 2.36 -7.22 0.17
N ILE A 289 3.12 -6.59 -0.74
CA ILE A 289 4.60 -6.70 -0.75
C ILE A 289 5.16 -6.41 0.63
N ARG A 290 4.68 -5.32 1.25
CA ARG A 290 5.16 -4.88 2.55
C ARG A 290 4.82 -5.85 3.68
N ASN A 291 3.59 -6.37 3.69
CA ASN A 291 3.12 -7.31 4.71
C ASN A 291 3.79 -8.68 4.60
N TYR A 292 3.90 -9.24 3.40
CA TYR A 292 4.60 -10.51 3.19
C TYR A 292 6.10 -10.38 3.45
N ALA A 293 6.75 -9.27 3.09
CA ALA A 293 8.16 -9.04 3.43
C ALA A 293 8.37 -8.91 4.95
N LEU A 294 7.43 -8.27 5.66
CA LEU A 294 7.45 -8.21 7.11
C LEU A 294 7.26 -9.60 7.73
N ALA A 295 6.29 -10.37 7.25
CA ALA A 295 6.01 -11.71 7.75
C ALA A 295 7.13 -12.72 7.45
N ALA A 296 7.74 -12.66 6.27
CA ALA A 296 8.86 -13.52 5.89
C ALA A 296 10.04 -13.40 6.87
N ARG A 297 10.26 -12.20 7.44
CA ARG A 297 11.28 -11.96 8.47
C ARG A 297 10.82 -12.28 9.89
N ALA A 298 9.52 -12.25 10.15
CA ALA A 298 8.95 -12.35 11.49
C ALA A 298 8.52 -13.78 11.88
N VAL A 299 8.25 -14.64 10.89
CA VAL A 299 7.76 -16.00 11.15
C VAL A 299 8.92 -16.94 11.50
N ASP A 300 8.76 -17.70 12.58
CA ASP A 300 9.76 -18.68 13.05
C ASP A 300 9.71 -20.04 12.30
N VAL A 301 8.86 -20.16 11.27
CA VAL A 301 8.67 -21.38 10.47
C VAL A 301 9.40 -21.22 9.14
N PRO A 302 10.54 -21.91 8.91
CA PRO A 302 11.37 -21.68 7.73
C PRO A 302 10.67 -21.94 6.39
N GLU A 303 9.79 -22.95 6.32
CA GLU A 303 9.01 -23.20 5.11
C GLU A 303 8.06 -22.04 4.79
N LEU A 304 7.41 -21.48 5.82
CA LEU A 304 6.48 -20.37 5.65
C LEU A 304 7.21 -19.06 5.34
N SER A 305 8.37 -18.82 5.98
CA SER A 305 9.26 -17.70 5.66
C SER A 305 9.66 -17.70 4.19
N THR A 306 10.10 -18.86 3.68
CA THR A 306 10.46 -19.03 2.26
C THR A 306 9.26 -18.81 1.34
N PHE A 307 8.10 -19.34 1.71
CA PHE A 307 6.87 -19.17 0.93
C PHE A 307 6.42 -17.69 0.86
N PHE A 308 6.47 -16.97 1.98
CA PHE A 308 6.17 -15.54 2.00
C PHE A 308 7.17 -14.72 1.19
N GLN A 309 8.46 -15.05 1.22
CA GLN A 309 9.44 -14.39 0.36
C GLN A 309 9.15 -14.64 -1.13
N GLU A 310 8.77 -15.86 -1.52
CA GLU A 310 8.38 -16.16 -2.90
C GLU A 310 7.16 -15.34 -3.35
N VAL A 311 6.19 -15.11 -2.45
CA VAL A 311 5.04 -14.23 -2.72
C VAL A 311 5.49 -12.78 -2.95
N VAL A 312 6.46 -12.29 -2.19
CA VAL A 312 7.05 -10.96 -2.38
C VAL A 312 7.71 -10.88 -3.77
N ASP A 313 8.59 -11.82 -4.09
CA ASP A 313 9.33 -11.85 -5.35
C ASP A 313 8.36 -11.83 -6.55
N GLN A 314 7.34 -12.70 -6.53
CA GLN A 314 6.34 -12.79 -7.60
C GLN A 314 5.49 -11.54 -7.73
N THR A 315 5.17 -10.88 -6.60
CA THR A 315 4.38 -9.65 -6.62
C THR A 315 5.21 -8.47 -7.13
N VAL A 316 6.50 -8.40 -6.81
CA VAL A 316 7.41 -7.38 -7.36
C VAL A 316 7.61 -7.58 -8.86
N ASP A 317 7.83 -8.82 -9.30
CA ASP A 317 7.92 -9.16 -10.73
C ASP A 317 6.64 -8.79 -11.49
N PHE A 318 5.47 -9.01 -10.87
CA PHE A 318 4.18 -8.59 -11.41
C PHE A 318 4.11 -7.07 -11.62
N VAL A 319 4.33 -6.27 -10.57
CA VAL A 319 4.18 -4.80 -10.68
C VAL A 319 5.22 -4.19 -11.61
N GLN A 320 6.43 -4.76 -11.67
CA GLN A 320 7.47 -4.32 -12.60
C GLN A 320 7.10 -4.61 -14.07
N ARG A 321 6.49 -5.78 -14.34
CA ARG A 321 6.18 -6.20 -15.70
C ARG A 321 4.86 -5.62 -16.23
N GLU A 322 3.85 -5.52 -15.37
CA GLU A 322 2.47 -5.24 -15.78
C GLU A 322 2.02 -3.82 -15.40
N MET A 323 2.63 -3.20 -14.39
CA MET A 323 2.16 -1.93 -13.82
C MET A 323 3.24 -0.84 -13.78
N MET A 324 4.34 -0.99 -14.53
CA MET A 324 5.43 -0.01 -14.55
C MET A 324 5.67 0.50 -15.98
N THR A 325 5.84 1.81 -16.12
CA THR A 325 6.22 2.42 -17.39
C THR A 325 7.71 2.23 -17.70
N GLU A 326 8.11 2.48 -18.94
CA GLU A 326 9.53 2.42 -19.34
C GLU A 326 10.41 3.40 -18.53
N GLU A 327 9.84 4.55 -18.16
CA GLU A 327 10.50 5.54 -17.30
C GLU A 327 10.69 5.03 -15.87
N GLY A 328 9.97 3.99 -15.43
CA GLY A 328 10.03 3.44 -14.08
C GLY A 328 9.06 4.10 -13.10
N LEU A 329 7.88 4.52 -13.56
CA LEU A 329 6.78 4.99 -12.73
C LEU A 329 5.68 3.94 -12.71
N PHE A 330 4.94 3.81 -11.60
CA PHE A 330 3.88 2.83 -11.49
C PHE A 330 2.51 3.39 -11.89
N LEU A 331 1.71 2.52 -12.51
CA LEU A 331 0.34 2.70 -12.99
C LEU A 331 -0.67 2.31 -11.90
N SER A 332 -1.90 2.83 -11.93
CA SER A 332 -2.83 2.70 -10.80
C SER A 332 -3.51 1.33 -10.70
N ALA A 333 -3.94 0.73 -11.82
CA ALA A 333 -4.77 -0.47 -11.78
C ALA A 333 -4.78 -1.31 -13.07
N LEU A 334 -5.21 -2.57 -12.92
CA LEU A 334 -5.68 -3.45 -13.99
C LEU A 334 -7.17 -3.74 -13.80
N ASP A 335 -7.92 -3.69 -14.90
CA ASP A 335 -9.36 -3.93 -14.94
C ASP A 335 -9.74 -5.36 -14.50
N ALA A 336 -10.93 -5.52 -13.93
CA ALA A 336 -11.51 -6.83 -13.63
C ALA A 336 -11.99 -7.52 -14.91
N ASP A 337 -12.47 -6.73 -15.87
CA ASP A 337 -13.08 -7.21 -17.11
C ASP A 337 -12.05 -7.36 -18.24
N SER A 338 -12.23 -8.40 -19.06
CA SER A 338 -11.55 -8.55 -20.33
C SER A 338 -12.52 -9.09 -21.39
N ASP A 339 -12.55 -8.43 -22.56
CA ASP A 339 -13.57 -8.67 -23.61
C ASP A 339 -15.03 -8.56 -23.12
N GLY A 340 -15.27 -7.76 -22.07
CA GLY A 340 -16.60 -7.54 -21.48
C GLY A 340 -17.07 -8.66 -20.55
N GLU A 341 -16.18 -9.58 -20.18
CA GLU A 341 -16.42 -10.63 -19.20
C GLU A 341 -15.42 -10.50 -18.04
N GLU A 342 -15.92 -10.50 -16.81
CA GLU A 342 -15.07 -10.45 -15.62
C GLU A 342 -14.21 -11.71 -15.50
N GLY A 343 -12.92 -11.55 -15.25
CA GLY A 343 -12.02 -12.68 -14.96
C GLY A 343 -11.64 -13.56 -16.15
N ALA A 344 -12.17 -13.30 -17.36
CA ALA A 344 -11.95 -14.13 -18.55
C ALA A 344 -10.47 -14.39 -18.87
N TYR A 345 -9.61 -13.42 -18.55
CA TYR A 345 -8.16 -13.54 -18.69
C TYR A 345 -7.54 -14.61 -17.77
N TYR A 346 -8.06 -14.75 -16.56
CA TYR A 346 -7.47 -15.49 -15.45
C TYR A 346 -8.01 -16.92 -15.30
N VAL A 347 -9.16 -17.24 -15.89
CA VAL A 347 -9.83 -18.55 -15.75
C VAL A 347 -9.56 -19.51 -16.92
N TRP A 348 -9.52 -20.82 -16.64
CA TRP A 348 -9.10 -21.85 -17.61
C TRP A 348 -10.08 -23.02 -17.70
N SER A 349 -10.44 -23.45 -18.91
CA SER A 349 -11.20 -24.68 -19.08
C SER A 349 -10.31 -25.90 -18.86
N TRP A 350 -10.91 -27.03 -18.53
CA TRP A 350 -10.17 -28.29 -18.38
C TRP A 350 -9.37 -28.65 -19.65
N GLN A 351 -9.93 -28.41 -20.82
CA GLN A 351 -9.29 -28.70 -22.11
C GLN A 351 -8.08 -27.79 -22.37
N GLU A 352 -8.18 -26.51 -21.99
CA GLU A 352 -7.06 -25.57 -22.07
C GLU A 352 -5.92 -26.01 -21.14
N LEU A 353 -6.25 -26.43 -19.92
CA LEU A 353 -5.29 -26.95 -18.94
C LEU A 353 -4.59 -28.22 -19.45
N GLU A 354 -5.35 -29.23 -19.90
CA GLU A 354 -4.79 -30.48 -20.43
C GLU A 354 -3.87 -30.23 -21.64
N SER A 355 -4.28 -29.39 -22.58
CA SER A 355 -3.51 -29.09 -23.79
C SER A 355 -2.18 -28.41 -23.49
N ASN A 356 -2.13 -27.53 -22.49
CA ASN A 356 -0.93 -26.77 -22.14
C ASN A 356 -0.02 -27.50 -21.16
N LEU A 357 -0.59 -28.18 -20.17
CA LEU A 357 0.16 -28.84 -19.09
C LEU A 357 0.68 -30.23 -19.50
N GLY A 358 -0.03 -30.93 -20.39
CA GLY A 358 0.35 -32.26 -20.86
C GLY A 358 0.60 -33.24 -19.71
N ASP A 359 1.77 -33.88 -19.68
CA ASP A 359 2.13 -34.87 -18.65
C ASP A 359 2.12 -34.30 -17.21
N SER A 360 2.26 -32.99 -17.04
CA SER A 360 2.21 -32.33 -15.72
C SER A 360 0.79 -32.05 -15.22
N MET A 361 -0.25 -32.33 -16.02
CA MET A 361 -1.63 -32.00 -15.69
C MET A 361 -2.08 -32.61 -14.36
N GLY A 362 -1.74 -33.88 -14.09
CA GLY A 362 -2.15 -34.56 -12.85
C GLY A 362 -1.58 -33.91 -11.59
N GLU A 363 -0.28 -33.63 -11.59
CA GLU A 363 0.42 -32.99 -10.46
C GLU A 363 -0.09 -31.55 -10.24
N VAL A 364 -0.25 -30.78 -11.32
CA VAL A 364 -0.75 -29.41 -11.25
C VAL A 364 -2.21 -29.39 -10.79
N ALA A 365 -3.05 -30.34 -11.24
CA ALA A 365 -4.44 -30.40 -10.82
C ALA A 365 -4.60 -30.70 -9.32
N GLU A 366 -3.79 -31.61 -8.78
CA GLU A 366 -3.74 -31.90 -7.35
C GLU A 366 -3.24 -30.70 -6.55
N LEU A 367 -2.14 -30.08 -7.00
CA LEU A 367 -1.52 -28.96 -6.28
C LEU A 367 -2.38 -27.68 -6.27
N TYR A 368 -3.06 -27.39 -7.38
CA TYR A 368 -3.81 -26.14 -7.60
C TYR A 368 -5.34 -26.30 -7.54
N GLY A 369 -5.85 -27.43 -7.03
CA GLY A 369 -7.29 -27.63 -6.82
C GLY A 369 -8.13 -27.63 -8.11
N LEU A 370 -7.55 -28.08 -9.22
CA LEU A 370 -8.22 -28.03 -10.53
C LEU A 370 -9.22 -29.18 -10.68
N ASN A 371 -10.37 -28.88 -11.28
CA ASN A 371 -11.47 -29.81 -11.45
C ASN A 371 -11.95 -29.87 -12.92
N GLU A 372 -12.24 -31.07 -13.42
CA GLU A 372 -12.80 -31.28 -14.77
C GLU A 372 -14.13 -30.53 -14.98
N ARG A 373 -14.92 -30.39 -13.91
CA ARG A 373 -16.18 -29.63 -13.92
C ARG A 373 -16.01 -28.12 -13.73
N GLY A 374 -14.80 -27.66 -13.43
CA GLY A 374 -14.52 -26.29 -12.98
C GLY A 374 -14.64 -26.11 -11.47
N ASN A 375 -14.01 -25.05 -10.98
CA ASN A 375 -14.08 -24.56 -9.60
C ASN A 375 -14.47 -23.06 -9.54
N PHE A 376 -14.97 -22.51 -10.66
CA PHE A 376 -15.34 -21.10 -10.82
C PHE A 376 -16.87 -20.92 -10.86
N SER A 377 -17.35 -19.83 -10.26
CA SER A 377 -18.74 -19.36 -10.41
C SER A 377 -18.74 -17.90 -10.83
N ASP A 378 -19.69 -17.53 -11.69
CA ASP A 378 -19.89 -16.14 -12.10
C ASP A 378 -20.37 -15.28 -10.91
N GLU A 379 -19.72 -14.15 -10.64
CA GLU A 379 -20.07 -13.29 -9.50
C GLU A 379 -21.50 -12.75 -9.62
N ALA A 380 -21.85 -12.21 -10.79
CA ALA A 380 -23.13 -11.53 -11.00
C ALA A 380 -24.34 -12.47 -10.90
N THR A 381 -24.20 -13.71 -11.36
CA THR A 381 -25.30 -14.70 -11.41
C THR A 381 -25.20 -15.80 -10.36
N GLY A 382 -24.03 -16.02 -9.75
CA GLY A 382 -23.74 -17.13 -8.85
C GLY A 382 -23.75 -18.51 -9.53
N ILE A 383 -23.73 -18.56 -10.88
CA ILE A 383 -23.84 -19.81 -11.64
C ILE A 383 -22.46 -20.42 -11.80
N PRO A 384 -22.26 -21.71 -11.45
CA PRO A 384 -21.02 -22.41 -11.74
C PRO A 384 -20.74 -22.48 -13.24
N ILE A 385 -19.54 -22.07 -13.65
CA ILE A 385 -19.06 -22.12 -15.03
C ILE A 385 -17.97 -23.21 -15.10
N PRO A 386 -17.89 -24.01 -16.19
CA PRO A 386 -16.87 -25.04 -16.37
C PRO A 386 -15.46 -24.46 -16.66
N LYS A 387 -14.98 -23.65 -15.73
CA LYS A 387 -13.70 -22.95 -15.72
C LYS A 387 -13.04 -23.11 -14.36
N ASN A 388 -11.73 -22.98 -14.32
CA ASN A 388 -10.91 -23.13 -13.14
C ASN A 388 -10.10 -21.87 -12.86
N ILE A 389 -10.00 -21.53 -11.58
CA ILE A 389 -9.01 -20.63 -11.00
C ILE A 389 -7.97 -21.51 -10.29
N LEU A 390 -6.71 -21.11 -10.37
CA LEU A 390 -5.62 -21.77 -9.66
C LEU A 390 -5.62 -21.35 -8.19
N HIS A 391 -5.60 -22.30 -7.27
CA HIS A 391 -5.43 -22.05 -5.84
C HIS A 391 -4.69 -23.22 -5.17
N LEU A 392 -3.67 -22.94 -4.36
CA LEU A 392 -2.84 -23.98 -3.76
C LEU A 392 -3.60 -24.76 -2.68
N GLN A 393 -3.44 -26.08 -2.68
CA GLN A 393 -3.98 -26.96 -1.63
C GLN A 393 -3.08 -27.03 -0.38
N ALA A 394 -1.82 -26.61 -0.50
CA ALA A 394 -0.85 -26.58 0.60
C ALA A 394 0.24 -25.54 0.31
N VAL A 395 0.98 -25.13 1.35
CA VAL A 395 2.19 -24.32 1.20
C VAL A 395 3.19 -25.07 0.31
N ALA A 396 3.45 -24.51 -0.87
CA ALA A 396 4.28 -25.12 -1.88
C ALA A 396 4.90 -24.04 -2.79
N ARG A 397 6.04 -24.37 -3.39
CA ARG A 397 6.66 -23.53 -4.42
C ARG A 397 5.84 -23.57 -5.70
N ARG A 398 5.93 -22.50 -6.49
CA ARG A 398 5.31 -22.43 -7.82
C ARG A 398 5.77 -23.59 -8.71
N HIS A 399 4.80 -24.28 -9.31
CA HIS A 399 5.11 -25.39 -10.21
C HIS A 399 5.63 -24.88 -11.57
N PRO A 400 6.78 -25.37 -12.10
CA PRO A 400 7.38 -24.85 -13.33
C PRO A 400 6.51 -24.97 -14.58
N ALA A 401 5.61 -25.96 -14.65
CA ALA A 401 4.71 -26.11 -15.80
C ALA A 401 3.73 -24.94 -15.98
N LEU A 402 3.53 -24.10 -14.95
CA LEU A 402 2.72 -22.88 -15.07
C LEU A 402 3.29 -21.87 -16.07
N ASP A 403 4.59 -21.95 -16.41
CA ASP A 403 5.19 -21.12 -17.46
C ASP A 403 4.51 -21.35 -18.82
N ARG A 404 4.00 -22.55 -19.09
CA ARG A 404 3.27 -22.85 -20.32
C ARG A 404 1.94 -22.12 -20.39
N LEU A 405 1.21 -22.07 -19.25
CA LEU A 405 -0.03 -21.31 -19.14
C LEU A 405 0.24 -19.80 -19.22
N MET A 406 1.35 -19.34 -18.63
CA MET A 406 1.76 -17.94 -18.74
C MET A 406 2.00 -17.53 -20.20
N VAL A 407 2.70 -18.34 -20.98
CA VAL A 407 2.90 -18.10 -22.42
C VAL A 407 1.57 -18.11 -23.18
N GLU A 408 0.71 -19.11 -22.93
CA GLU A 408 -0.60 -19.18 -23.59
C GLU A 408 -1.49 -17.97 -23.27
N SER A 409 -1.41 -17.45 -22.05
CA SER A 409 -2.17 -16.26 -21.64
C SER A 409 -1.81 -15.00 -22.42
N GLU A 410 -0.68 -14.95 -23.12
CA GLU A 410 -0.32 -13.81 -23.99
C GLU A 410 -1.19 -13.72 -25.25
N SER A 411 -1.84 -14.81 -25.63
CA SER A 411 -2.76 -14.86 -26.78
C SER A 411 -4.19 -14.40 -26.43
N ARG A 412 -4.49 -14.25 -25.15
CA ARG A 412 -5.81 -13.86 -24.63
C ARG A 412 -5.98 -12.34 -24.67
N ALA A 413 -7.23 -11.88 -24.77
CA ALA A 413 -7.54 -10.48 -24.54
C ALA A 413 -7.05 -10.09 -23.14
N ARG A 414 -6.35 -8.96 -23.04
CA ARG A 414 -5.77 -8.52 -21.78
C ARG A 414 -6.76 -7.60 -21.06
N PRO A 415 -6.76 -7.59 -19.71
CA PRO A 415 -7.46 -6.56 -18.97
C PRO A 415 -6.96 -5.17 -19.35
N PHE A 416 -7.85 -4.19 -19.33
CA PHE A 416 -7.46 -2.80 -19.56
C PHE A 416 -6.52 -2.32 -18.45
N VAL A 417 -5.52 -1.52 -18.82
CA VAL A 417 -4.57 -0.94 -17.87
C VAL A 417 -4.96 0.52 -17.64
N ASP A 418 -5.25 0.88 -16.40
CA ASP A 418 -5.40 2.28 -16.04
C ASP A 418 -4.01 2.92 -15.91
N ASP A 419 -3.67 3.77 -16.88
CA ASP A 419 -2.33 4.33 -17.06
C ASP A 419 -2.08 5.60 -16.22
N LYS A 420 -2.98 5.93 -15.28
CA LYS A 420 -2.78 7.01 -14.33
C LYS A 420 -1.57 6.73 -13.45
N ARG A 421 -0.72 7.75 -13.34
CA ARG A 421 0.44 7.78 -12.44
C ARG A 421 0.11 8.72 -11.30
N ILE A 422 -0.41 8.14 -10.22
CA ILE A 422 -0.86 8.85 -9.03
C ILE A 422 0.29 8.93 -8.03
N PHE A 423 0.54 10.12 -7.51
CA PHE A 423 1.71 10.44 -6.71
C PHE A 423 1.74 9.65 -5.40
N GLY A 424 0.64 9.63 -4.64
CA GLY A 424 0.53 8.87 -3.39
C GLY A 424 0.64 7.36 -3.56
N LEU A 425 0.01 6.79 -4.60
CA LEU A 425 0.08 5.35 -4.86
C LEU A 425 1.51 4.90 -5.18
N ASN A 426 2.24 5.72 -5.93
CA ASN A 426 3.66 5.49 -6.16
C ASN A 426 4.48 5.62 -4.87
N GLY A 427 4.12 6.55 -3.97
CA GLY A 427 4.70 6.64 -2.63
C GLY A 427 4.56 5.33 -1.84
N LEU A 428 3.36 4.76 -1.78
CA LEU A 428 3.13 3.46 -1.13
C LEU A 428 3.99 2.35 -1.74
N MET A 429 4.05 2.28 -3.08
CA MET A 429 4.85 1.26 -3.78
C MET A 429 6.36 1.44 -3.52
N ILE A 430 6.87 2.67 -3.55
CA ILE A 430 8.28 2.96 -3.23
C ILE A 430 8.62 2.52 -1.80
N SER A 431 7.77 2.85 -0.83
CA SER A 431 7.94 2.42 0.57
C SER A 431 7.96 0.89 0.68
N ALA A 432 7.03 0.21 0.03
CA ALA A 432 6.95 -1.24 0.02
C ALA A 432 8.20 -1.90 -0.56
N LEU A 433 8.65 -1.44 -1.75
CA LEU A 433 9.86 -1.93 -2.40
C LEU A 433 11.11 -1.68 -1.58
N ALA A 434 11.24 -0.49 -0.98
CA ALA A 434 12.37 -0.15 -0.12
C ALA A 434 12.45 -1.08 1.09
N ARG A 435 11.33 -1.31 1.78
CA ARG A 435 11.25 -2.20 2.96
C ARG A 435 11.35 -3.69 2.63
N ALA A 436 11.10 -4.06 1.37
CA ALA A 436 11.29 -5.42 0.87
C ALA A 436 12.70 -5.66 0.28
N GLY A 437 13.56 -4.63 0.21
CA GLY A 437 14.94 -4.74 -0.26
C GLY A 437 15.16 -4.50 -1.75
N TYR A 438 14.13 -4.13 -2.52
CA TYR A 438 14.22 -3.82 -3.95
C TYR A 438 14.63 -2.35 -4.19
N LEU A 439 15.80 -1.99 -3.66
CA LEU A 439 16.25 -0.60 -3.56
C LEU A 439 16.47 0.07 -4.92
N ASP A 440 16.88 -0.67 -5.95
CA ASP A 440 17.09 -0.13 -7.30
C ASP A 440 15.78 0.38 -7.92
N LEU A 441 14.71 -0.42 -7.83
CA LEU A 441 13.38 -0.03 -8.32
C LEU A 441 12.83 1.15 -7.52
N ALA A 442 12.89 1.08 -6.18
CA ALA A 442 12.42 2.12 -5.29
C ALA A 442 13.15 3.46 -5.53
N THR A 443 14.48 3.43 -5.60
CA THR A 443 15.32 4.61 -5.85
C THR A 443 15.07 5.22 -7.21
N LYS A 444 14.93 4.39 -8.27
CA LYS A 444 14.65 4.87 -9.62
C LYS A 444 13.31 5.61 -9.66
N CYS A 445 12.25 5.00 -9.14
CA CYS A 445 10.92 5.59 -9.13
C CYS A 445 10.88 6.90 -8.31
N ALA A 446 11.42 6.89 -7.09
CA ALA A 446 11.48 8.08 -6.23
C ALA A 446 12.27 9.23 -6.87
N SER A 447 13.42 8.94 -7.48
CA SER A 447 14.24 9.95 -8.17
C SER A 447 13.50 10.61 -9.34
N ASN A 448 12.68 9.83 -10.07
CA ASN A 448 11.91 10.36 -11.19
C ASN A 448 10.74 11.21 -10.72
N TRP A 449 10.05 10.79 -9.66
CA TRP A 449 9.01 11.60 -9.05
C TRP A 449 9.56 12.92 -8.50
N LEU A 450 10.69 12.92 -7.80
CA LEU A 450 11.31 14.17 -7.32
C LEU A 450 11.55 15.17 -8.47
N LYS A 451 12.13 14.70 -9.59
CA LYS A 451 12.34 15.54 -10.79
C LYS A 451 11.04 16.07 -11.38
N ILE A 452 9.98 15.28 -11.39
CA ILE A 452 8.66 15.70 -11.89
C ILE A 452 8.06 16.76 -10.97
N THR A 453 8.26 16.62 -9.66
CA THR A 453 7.70 17.50 -8.65
C THR A 453 8.49 18.78 -8.39
N ASP A 454 9.71 18.90 -8.94
CA ASP A 454 10.55 20.12 -8.82
C ASP A 454 9.85 21.36 -9.41
N ASP A 455 9.05 21.17 -10.47
CA ASP A 455 8.30 22.26 -11.12
C ASP A 455 6.97 22.55 -10.42
N ALA A 456 6.14 21.52 -10.24
CA ALA A 456 4.85 21.61 -9.58
C ALA A 456 4.43 20.26 -8.99
N LEU A 457 3.85 20.29 -7.79
CA LEU A 457 3.30 19.10 -7.15
C LEU A 457 1.82 18.98 -7.52
N TYR A 458 1.45 17.88 -8.17
CA TYR A 458 0.08 17.55 -8.52
C TYR A 458 -0.24 16.13 -8.07
N HIS A 459 -1.54 15.83 -7.91
CA HIS A 459 -2.03 14.51 -7.53
C HIS A 459 -1.61 13.41 -8.53
N GLN A 460 -1.63 13.73 -9.83
CA GLN A 460 -1.26 12.80 -10.89
C GLN A 460 -0.58 13.51 -12.06
N ILE A 461 0.22 12.75 -12.81
CA ILE A 461 0.82 13.25 -14.06
C ILE A 461 -0.27 13.51 -15.09
N GLY A 462 -0.23 14.68 -15.74
CA GLY A 462 -1.20 15.08 -16.75
C GLY A 462 -2.44 15.78 -16.18
N SER A 463 -2.53 15.96 -14.86
CA SER A 463 -3.55 16.77 -14.18
C SER A 463 -2.95 18.05 -13.61
N THR A 464 -3.81 19.02 -13.32
CA THR A 464 -3.49 20.23 -12.54
C THR A 464 -4.10 20.21 -11.15
N SER A 465 -4.66 19.07 -10.70
CA SER A 465 -5.20 18.93 -9.35
C SER A 465 -4.08 19.04 -8.32
N PRO A 466 -4.19 19.92 -7.30
CA PRO A 466 -3.23 19.95 -6.21
C PRO A 466 -3.14 18.58 -5.51
N PRO A 467 -2.05 18.29 -4.79
CA PRO A 467 -1.90 17.02 -4.08
C PRO A 467 -2.86 16.95 -2.89
N PHE A 468 -3.32 15.75 -2.58
CA PHE A 468 -4.07 15.46 -1.36
C PHE A 468 -3.11 15.11 -0.20
N LEU A 469 -3.65 14.82 0.99
CA LEU A 469 -2.83 14.49 2.15
C LEU A 469 -2.07 13.17 1.96
N ASP A 470 -2.74 12.16 1.42
CA ASP A 470 -2.19 10.82 1.18
C ASP A 470 -0.99 10.86 0.22
N ASP A 471 -1.11 11.63 -0.85
CA ASP A 471 -0.03 11.94 -1.79
C ASP A 471 1.27 12.33 -1.09
N ILE A 472 1.19 13.34 -0.21
CA ILE A 472 2.36 13.87 0.47
C ILE A 472 2.80 12.94 1.59
N ALA A 473 1.88 12.44 2.41
CA ALA A 473 2.20 11.60 3.55
C ALA A 473 2.89 10.30 3.11
N TYR A 474 2.34 9.59 2.12
CA TYR A 474 2.89 8.32 1.66
C TYR A 474 4.22 8.50 0.95
N PHE A 475 4.36 9.51 0.08
CA PHE A 475 5.63 9.75 -0.60
C PHE A 475 6.71 10.19 0.39
N THR A 476 6.37 11.01 1.38
CA THR A 476 7.31 11.41 2.44
C THR A 476 7.76 10.21 3.27
N ASP A 477 6.86 9.31 3.68
CA ASP A 477 7.22 8.08 4.39
C ASP A 477 8.15 7.18 3.56
N ALA A 478 7.92 7.11 2.25
CA ALA A 478 8.75 6.36 1.30
C ALA A 478 10.17 6.94 1.16
N LEU A 479 10.32 8.26 1.13
CA LEU A 479 11.62 8.91 1.14
C LEU A 479 12.38 8.63 2.44
N LEU A 480 11.68 8.63 3.58
CA LEU A 480 12.30 8.25 4.85
C LEU A 480 12.70 6.77 4.87
N ASP A 481 11.92 5.88 4.26
CA ASP A 481 12.32 4.47 4.09
C ASP A 481 13.57 4.35 3.22
N LEU A 482 13.66 5.08 2.11
CA LEU A 482 14.88 5.13 1.30
C LEU A 482 16.07 5.70 2.07
N HIS A 483 15.87 6.73 2.90
CA HIS A 483 16.92 7.25 3.76
C HIS A 483 17.44 6.16 4.71
N VAL A 484 16.55 5.45 5.39
CA VAL A 484 16.92 4.35 6.29
C VAL A 484 17.66 3.24 5.55
N GLN A 485 17.20 2.85 4.36
CA GLN A 485 17.79 1.71 3.65
C GLN A 485 19.09 2.06 2.90
N THR A 486 19.30 3.32 2.53
CA THR A 486 20.45 3.72 1.68
C THR A 486 21.45 4.62 2.40
N SER A 487 21.09 5.19 3.54
CA SER A 487 21.85 6.23 4.26
C SER A 487 22.12 7.50 3.44
N ASP A 488 21.49 7.68 2.28
CA ASP A 488 21.65 8.86 1.43
C ASP A 488 20.84 10.04 2.03
N PRO A 489 21.51 11.17 2.40
CA PRO A 489 20.84 12.28 3.06
C PRO A 489 19.84 13.01 2.17
N LYS A 490 19.96 12.94 0.83
CA LYS A 490 19.07 13.64 -0.10
C LYS A 490 17.60 13.26 0.11
N TRP A 491 17.35 12.01 0.51
CA TRP A 491 16.00 11.51 0.73
C TRP A 491 15.36 12.13 1.96
N LYS A 492 16.14 12.25 3.05
CA LYS A 492 15.69 12.91 4.26
C LYS A 492 15.47 14.40 4.03
N GLU A 493 16.36 15.08 3.32
CA GLU A 493 16.21 16.49 2.97
C GLU A 493 14.93 16.75 2.15
N ALA A 494 14.65 15.89 1.17
CA ALA A 494 13.42 15.95 0.40
C ALA A 494 12.18 15.65 1.26
N ALA A 495 12.27 14.68 2.19
CA ALA A 495 11.20 14.35 3.11
C ALA A 495 10.89 15.51 4.08
N GLU A 496 11.90 16.19 4.60
CA GLU A 496 11.74 17.38 5.45
C GLU A 496 11.01 18.50 4.70
N SER A 497 11.38 18.75 3.44
CA SER A 497 10.72 19.75 2.60
C SER A 497 9.24 19.42 2.35
N LEU A 498 8.90 18.16 2.07
CA LEU A 498 7.52 17.74 1.87
C LEU A 498 6.71 17.77 3.17
N ALA A 499 7.30 17.41 4.31
CA ALA A 499 6.66 17.49 5.61
C ALA A 499 6.29 18.93 5.99
N ASP A 500 7.16 19.91 5.68
CA ASP A 500 6.84 21.33 5.88
C ASP A 500 5.63 21.77 5.07
N ARG A 501 5.54 21.34 3.80
CA ARG A 501 4.37 21.61 2.94
C ARG A 501 3.11 20.92 3.45
N MET A 502 3.23 19.69 3.96
CA MET A 502 2.13 18.96 4.59
C MET A 502 1.55 19.75 5.77
N ILE A 503 2.41 20.25 6.65
CA ILE A 503 2.01 21.08 7.79
C ILE A 503 1.37 22.38 7.32
N GLU A 504 2.00 23.10 6.39
CA GLU A 504 1.52 24.40 5.90
C GLU A 504 0.11 24.31 5.28
N HIS A 505 -0.13 23.29 4.46
CA HIS A 505 -1.32 23.25 3.61
C HIS A 505 -2.47 22.37 4.15
N PHE A 506 -2.19 21.44 5.06
CA PHE A 506 -3.18 20.44 5.50
C PHE A 506 -3.44 20.44 7.00
N SER A 507 -2.58 21.03 7.83
CA SER A 507 -2.76 20.98 9.28
C SER A 507 -4.08 21.62 9.73
N CYS A 508 -4.74 20.98 10.69
CA CYS A 508 -5.93 21.51 11.35
C CYS A 508 -5.56 22.14 12.70
N GLU A 509 -6.18 23.27 13.05
CA GLU A 509 -5.91 23.96 14.31
C GLU A 509 -6.21 23.09 15.55
N SER A 510 -7.23 22.23 15.48
CA SER A 510 -7.56 21.28 16.55
C SER A 510 -6.67 20.02 16.58
N GLY A 511 -5.71 19.90 15.66
CA GLY A 511 -4.93 18.68 15.44
C GLY A 511 -5.50 17.81 14.32
N GLY A 512 -4.72 16.83 13.87
CA GLY A 512 -4.94 16.12 12.61
C GLY A 512 -4.64 16.97 11.37
N PHE A 513 -4.90 16.39 10.20
CA PHE A 513 -4.69 16.94 8.87
C PHE A 513 -5.96 16.75 8.04
N TYR A 514 -6.39 17.82 7.39
CA TYR A 514 -7.44 17.75 6.39
C TYR A 514 -6.99 16.95 5.17
N PHE A 515 -7.91 16.31 4.46
CA PHE A 515 -7.58 15.58 3.25
C PHE A 515 -7.18 16.50 2.08
N THR A 516 -7.90 17.60 1.92
CA THR A 516 -7.64 18.61 0.88
C THR A 516 -6.64 19.66 1.37
N SER A 517 -5.81 20.18 0.48
CA SER A 517 -4.95 21.33 0.76
C SER A 517 -5.72 22.66 0.72
N THR A 518 -5.09 23.74 1.19
CA THR A 518 -5.62 25.12 1.03
C THR A 518 -5.74 25.61 -0.42
N MET A 519 -5.20 24.85 -1.39
CA MET A 519 -5.26 25.15 -2.83
C MET A 519 -6.46 24.52 -3.54
N HIS A 520 -7.17 23.59 -2.89
CA HIS A 520 -8.35 22.95 -3.47
C HIS A 520 -9.57 23.87 -3.51
N GLU A 521 -10.53 23.53 -4.37
CA GLU A 521 -11.84 24.16 -4.32
C GLU A 521 -12.50 23.93 -2.95
N LYS A 522 -13.27 24.93 -2.49
CA LYS A 522 -13.96 24.83 -1.21
C LYS A 522 -15.27 24.06 -1.39
N LEU A 523 -15.30 22.84 -0.89
CA LEU A 523 -16.53 22.10 -0.61
C LEU A 523 -17.18 22.62 0.68
N TYR A 524 -18.42 22.19 0.97
CA TYR A 524 -19.13 22.61 2.18
C TYR A 524 -18.55 22.02 3.47
N SER A 525 -17.70 21.01 3.37
CA SER A 525 -16.95 20.45 4.50
C SER A 525 -15.63 19.84 3.98
N ARG A 526 -14.66 19.68 4.88
CA ARG A 526 -13.38 18.99 4.64
C ARG A 526 -13.28 17.82 5.60
N THR A 527 -12.78 16.70 5.11
CA THR A 527 -12.61 15.50 5.91
C THR A 527 -11.25 15.46 6.58
N ILE A 528 -11.18 14.83 7.76
CA ILE A 528 -9.94 14.41 8.42
C ILE A 528 -9.90 12.87 8.32
N PRO A 529 -9.30 12.31 7.26
CA PRO A 529 -9.30 10.87 7.01
C PRO A 529 -8.41 10.17 8.03
N ALA A 530 -9.03 9.70 9.11
CA ALA A 530 -8.37 9.05 10.24
C ALA A 530 -8.46 7.52 10.17
N MET A 531 -9.49 6.97 9.53
CA MET A 531 -9.69 5.53 9.42
C MET A 531 -8.90 4.93 8.26
N ASP A 532 -8.57 3.65 8.40
CA ASP A 532 -8.09 2.82 7.30
C ASP A 532 -9.27 2.49 6.37
N ASN A 533 -9.04 2.64 5.08
CA ASN A 533 -9.95 2.18 4.03
C ASN A 533 -9.17 1.14 3.19
N ALA A 534 -9.29 1.17 1.86
CA ALA A 534 -8.42 0.39 0.98
C ALA A 534 -6.92 0.76 1.12
N MET A 535 -6.64 1.95 1.65
CA MET A 535 -5.29 2.46 1.92
C MET A 535 -5.13 2.82 3.40
N PRO A 536 -3.89 2.90 3.92
CA PRO A 536 -3.62 3.25 5.32
C PRO A 536 -4.10 4.66 5.63
N SER A 537 -4.56 4.91 6.86
CA SER A 537 -4.91 6.26 7.33
C SER A 537 -3.80 7.28 6.99
N PRO A 538 -4.04 8.26 6.10
CA PRO A 538 -3.02 9.24 5.73
C PRO A 538 -2.68 10.17 6.90
N ASN A 539 -3.61 10.37 7.84
CA ASN A 539 -3.33 11.04 9.11
C ASN A 539 -2.38 10.21 10.00
N GLY A 540 -2.57 8.89 10.08
CA GLY A 540 -1.65 8.00 10.79
C GLY A 540 -0.25 8.01 10.16
N VAL A 541 -0.15 7.94 8.83
CA VAL A 541 1.14 8.04 8.14
C VAL A 541 1.78 9.43 8.30
N ALA A 542 0.99 10.51 8.32
CA ALA A 542 1.53 11.85 8.61
C ALA A 542 2.13 11.94 10.02
N VAL A 543 1.47 11.35 11.04
CA VAL A 543 2.02 11.23 12.41
C VAL A 543 3.35 10.46 12.39
N ARG A 544 3.42 9.34 11.67
CA ARG A 544 4.64 8.54 11.49
C ARG A 544 5.78 9.39 10.92
N VAL A 545 5.50 10.11 9.83
CA VAL A 545 6.47 10.97 9.15
C VAL A 545 7.04 12.02 10.11
N LEU A 546 6.18 12.74 10.83
CA LEU A 546 6.61 13.76 11.79
C LEU A 546 7.48 13.16 12.89
N ARG A 547 7.08 12.00 13.42
CA ARG A 547 7.80 11.27 14.46
C ARG A 547 9.19 10.84 13.97
N ARG A 548 9.29 10.27 12.76
CA ARG A 548 10.56 9.87 12.13
C ARG A 548 11.48 11.06 11.83
N LEU A 549 10.92 12.24 11.57
CA LEU A 549 11.66 13.49 11.42
C LEU A 549 12.05 14.15 12.75
N GLY A 550 11.71 13.55 13.89
CA GLY A 550 12.03 14.09 15.22
C GLY A 550 11.07 15.18 15.72
N ARG A 551 9.94 15.43 15.04
CA ARG A 551 8.92 16.43 15.40
C ARG A 551 7.89 15.87 16.40
N GLN A 552 8.37 15.43 17.57
CA GLN A 552 7.58 14.65 18.53
C GLN A 552 6.35 15.39 19.07
N GLU A 553 6.48 16.66 19.44
CA GLU A 553 5.36 17.44 19.98
C GLU A 553 4.24 17.61 18.94
N GLU A 554 4.61 17.82 17.68
CA GLU A 554 3.67 17.91 16.57
C GLU A 554 3.01 16.55 16.31
N ALA A 555 3.81 15.47 16.21
CA ALA A 555 3.31 14.12 16.02
C ALA A 555 2.30 13.72 17.11
N LEU A 556 2.62 13.96 18.38
CA LEU A 556 1.75 13.65 19.52
C LEU A 556 0.47 14.50 19.51
N ARG A 557 0.55 15.78 19.14
CA ARG A 557 -0.63 16.64 18.99
C ARG A 557 -1.59 16.09 17.94
N HIS A 558 -1.07 15.72 16.77
CA HIS A 558 -1.91 15.19 15.69
C HIS A 558 -2.45 13.79 16.02
N LEU A 559 -1.66 12.92 16.64
CA LEU A 559 -2.10 11.59 17.09
C LEU A 559 -3.23 11.71 18.13
N THR A 560 -3.08 12.61 19.09
CA THR A 560 -4.08 12.84 20.16
C THR A 560 -5.44 13.28 19.58
N ALA A 561 -5.43 14.00 18.45
CA ALA A 561 -6.65 14.46 17.78
C ALA A 561 -7.41 13.35 17.04
N ILE A 562 -6.73 12.26 16.66
CA ILE A 562 -7.33 11.20 15.81
C ILE A 562 -7.49 9.85 16.53
N TYR A 563 -6.74 9.57 17.59
CA TYR A 563 -6.74 8.23 18.20
C TYR A 563 -8.02 7.83 18.94
N GLY A 564 -8.94 8.75 19.16
CA GLY A 564 -10.30 8.40 19.61
C GLY A 564 -11.01 7.44 18.65
N TRP A 565 -10.66 7.46 17.36
CA TRP A 565 -11.14 6.47 16.38
C TRP A 565 -10.66 5.05 16.71
N ALA A 566 -9.40 4.88 17.12
CA ALA A 566 -8.87 3.58 17.53
C ALA A 566 -9.57 3.01 18.78
N GLN A 567 -10.12 3.86 19.65
CA GLN A 567 -10.91 3.43 20.81
C GLN A 567 -12.32 2.96 20.40
N ARG A 568 -12.89 3.58 19.37
CA ARG A 568 -14.29 3.38 18.96
C ARG A 568 -14.44 2.29 17.89
N LEU A 569 -13.51 2.23 16.94
CA LEU A 569 -13.50 1.33 15.78
C LEU A 569 -12.08 0.77 15.56
N PRO A 570 -11.57 -0.10 16.46
CA PRO A 570 -10.23 -0.67 16.32
C PRO A 570 -10.00 -1.34 14.96
N GLY A 571 -11.02 -2.06 14.45
CA GLY A 571 -11.00 -2.73 13.16
C GLY A 571 -10.71 -1.82 11.95
N ALA A 572 -11.05 -0.53 12.03
CA ALA A 572 -10.86 0.45 10.95
C ALA A 572 -9.78 1.49 11.28
N SER A 573 -8.91 1.23 12.27
CA SER A 573 -7.93 2.22 12.76
C SER A 573 -6.59 1.57 13.13
N SER A 574 -6.22 0.50 12.42
CA SER A 574 -4.97 -0.25 12.63
C SER A 574 -3.72 0.59 12.38
N THR A 575 -3.73 1.50 11.39
CA THR A 575 -2.61 2.44 11.19
C THR A 575 -2.44 3.38 12.39
N ILE A 576 -3.54 3.85 12.99
CA ILE A 576 -3.46 4.68 14.20
C ILE A 576 -2.99 3.85 15.40
N LEU A 577 -3.50 2.62 15.57
CA LEU A 577 -3.06 1.70 16.62
C LEU A 577 -1.55 1.44 16.55
N LEU A 578 -1.01 1.30 15.33
CA LEU A 578 0.43 1.17 15.11
C LEU A 578 1.19 2.42 15.56
N GLU A 579 0.71 3.63 15.24
CA GLU A 579 1.38 4.85 15.73
C GLU A 579 1.23 5.04 17.24
N CYS A 580 0.13 4.57 17.85
CA CYS A 580 0.01 4.51 19.31
C CYS A 580 1.04 3.56 19.93
N LEU A 581 1.26 2.38 19.34
CA LEU A 581 2.28 1.42 19.78
C LEU A 581 3.68 2.04 19.70
N GLU A 582 4.03 2.65 18.58
CA GLU A 582 5.31 3.33 18.38
C GLU A 582 5.52 4.49 19.37
N GLN A 583 4.49 5.29 19.63
CA GLN A 583 4.53 6.38 20.61
C GLN A 583 4.79 5.89 22.03
N LEU A 584 4.20 4.76 22.42
CA LEU A 584 4.42 4.14 23.73
C LEU A 584 5.84 3.60 23.87
N LEU A 585 6.36 2.95 22.83
CA LEU A 585 7.73 2.41 22.83
C LEU A 585 8.78 3.53 22.92
N ILE A 586 8.55 4.68 22.29
CA ILE A 586 9.41 5.86 22.45
C ILE A 586 9.35 6.38 23.89
N ALA A 587 8.17 6.41 24.51
CA ALA A 587 7.99 6.90 25.88
C ALA A 587 8.71 6.02 26.91
N GLU A 588 8.78 4.71 26.69
CA GLU A 588 9.54 3.75 27.50
C GLU A 588 11.06 3.74 27.17
N GLY A 589 11.48 4.44 26.10
CA GLY A 589 12.87 4.50 25.66
C GLY A 589 13.36 3.29 24.85
N GLU A 590 12.43 2.43 24.46
CA GLU A 590 12.65 1.18 23.71
C GLU A 590 12.80 1.45 22.21
N LEU A 591 12.07 2.44 21.69
CA LEU A 591 12.32 3.00 20.36
C LEU A 591 13.14 4.28 20.49
N ARG A 592 14.37 4.24 19.99
CA ARG A 592 15.25 5.43 19.98
C ARG A 592 14.95 6.29 18.77
N LEU A 593 14.65 7.56 19.04
CA LEU A 593 14.37 8.57 18.01
C LEU A 593 15.56 8.74 17.08
N GLU A 594 15.32 8.76 15.76
CA GLU A 594 16.25 9.35 14.81
C GLU A 594 16.35 10.85 15.08
N GLY A 595 17.35 11.24 15.87
CA GLY A 595 17.53 12.63 16.28
C GLY A 595 18.44 12.87 17.49
N ALA A 596 18.93 11.85 18.20
CA ALA A 596 19.83 12.05 19.34
C ALA A 596 20.94 10.98 19.48
N LYS A 597 21.92 11.04 18.54
CA LYS A 597 23.33 10.60 18.58
C LYS A 597 23.71 9.09 18.62
N SER A 598 24.62 8.80 17.68
CA SER A 598 25.50 7.63 17.43
C SER A 598 24.85 6.25 17.48
N GLN A 599 24.53 5.73 16.30
CA GLN A 599 24.60 4.30 16.04
C GLN A 599 25.90 3.73 16.64
N PRO A 600 25.87 2.58 17.32
CA PRO A 600 27.10 1.94 17.79
C PRO A 600 28.03 1.70 16.59
N SER A 601 29.32 1.97 16.75
CA SER A 601 30.34 1.76 15.72
C SER A 601 31.38 0.80 16.24
N ALA A 602 31.90 -0.06 15.35
CA ALA A 602 33.08 -0.84 15.66
C ALA A 602 34.32 0.06 15.58
N GLU A 603 35.31 -0.17 16.44
CA GLU A 603 36.60 0.50 16.30
C GLU A 603 37.41 -0.24 15.23
N ILE A 604 37.76 0.46 14.15
CA ILE A 604 38.50 -0.12 13.03
C ILE A 604 39.90 0.46 13.00
N GLU A 605 40.88 -0.43 13.09
CA GLU A 605 42.30 -0.13 13.00
C GLU A 605 42.86 -0.73 11.72
N PHE A 606 43.68 0.04 11.02
CA PHE A 606 44.41 -0.40 9.83
C PHE A 606 45.92 -0.22 10.09
N ASP A 607 46.65 -1.33 10.17
CA ASP A 607 48.05 -1.37 10.58
C ASP A 607 48.86 -2.51 9.89
N PRO A 608 50.08 -2.26 9.38
CA PRO A 608 50.67 -0.94 9.15
C PRO A 608 50.05 -0.23 7.94
N ARG A 609 49.96 1.11 8.02
CA ARG A 609 49.51 1.96 6.89
C ARG A 609 50.59 2.17 5.84
N GLU A 610 51.85 2.16 6.25
CA GLU A 610 53.01 2.12 5.37
C GLU A 610 53.47 0.67 5.24
N VAL A 611 53.23 0.08 4.08
CA VAL A 611 53.45 -1.34 3.83
C VAL A 611 54.70 -1.48 2.96
N ILE A 612 55.69 -2.21 3.46
CA ILE A 612 56.91 -2.52 2.70
C ILE A 612 56.71 -3.86 2.00
N VAL A 613 56.95 -3.90 0.70
CA VAL A 613 56.88 -5.13 -0.09
C VAL A 613 58.07 -6.02 0.29
N GLY A 614 57.78 -7.27 0.67
CA GLY A 614 58.77 -8.29 1.00
C GLY A 614 59.46 -8.88 -0.23
N GLU A 615 60.41 -9.79 0.02
CA GLU A 615 61.17 -10.49 -1.02
C GLU A 615 60.28 -11.36 -1.94
N ASP A 616 59.08 -11.73 -1.48
CA ASP A 616 58.07 -12.47 -2.24
C ASP A 616 57.27 -11.59 -3.23
N GLY A 617 57.54 -10.28 -3.23
CA GLY A 617 56.87 -9.31 -4.11
C GLY A 617 55.51 -8.85 -3.60
N PHE A 618 55.14 -9.15 -2.35
CA PHE A 618 53.90 -8.70 -1.71
C PHE A 618 54.15 -7.90 -0.43
N GLY A 619 53.29 -6.92 -0.18
CA GLY A 619 53.19 -6.24 1.10
C GLY A 619 52.06 -6.84 1.93
N TYR A 620 52.27 -6.95 3.23
CA TYR A 620 51.29 -7.51 4.17
C TYR A 620 50.84 -6.45 5.16
N SER A 621 49.53 -6.34 5.33
CA SER A 621 48.90 -5.47 6.33
C SER A 621 47.64 -6.13 6.87
N LYS A 622 46.95 -5.48 7.79
CA LYS A 622 45.71 -6.00 8.36
C LYS A 622 44.74 -4.91 8.77
N VAL A 623 43.48 -5.31 8.81
CA VAL A 623 42.39 -4.56 9.43
C VAL A 623 41.98 -5.30 10.69
N ILE A 624 41.94 -4.60 11.81
CA ILE A 624 41.40 -5.10 13.07
C ILE A 624 40.09 -4.37 13.32
N ILE A 625 38.99 -5.12 13.46
CA ILE A 625 37.67 -4.57 13.79
C ILE A 625 37.33 -5.03 15.21
N ARG A 626 37.24 -4.10 16.15
CA ARG A 626 36.82 -4.36 17.54
C ARG A 626 35.34 -4.07 17.67
N ILE A 627 34.58 -5.13 17.97
CA ILE A 627 33.13 -5.16 17.98
C ILE A 627 32.66 -4.86 19.40
N PRO A 628 31.70 -3.94 19.60
CA PRO A 628 31.16 -3.67 20.93
C PRO A 628 30.56 -4.93 21.55
N LYS A 629 30.66 -5.02 22.88
CA LYS A 629 30.09 -6.13 23.64
C LYS A 629 28.58 -6.28 23.35
N ASP A 630 28.12 -7.52 23.26
CA ASP A 630 26.73 -7.91 23.01
C ASP A 630 26.22 -7.59 21.58
N LEU A 631 27.15 -7.26 20.66
CA LEU A 631 26.90 -7.11 19.22
C LEU A 631 27.80 -8.05 18.41
N HIS A 632 27.42 -8.29 17.16
CA HIS A 632 28.22 -8.99 16.16
C HIS A 632 28.23 -8.20 14.85
N ILE A 633 29.13 -8.57 13.93
CA ILE A 633 29.02 -8.18 12.52
C ILE A 633 28.81 -9.40 11.64
N ASN A 634 28.13 -9.23 10.50
CA ASN A 634 27.95 -10.31 9.53
C ASN A 634 29.29 -10.77 8.97
N SER A 635 29.42 -12.05 8.64
CA SER A 635 30.61 -12.56 7.96
C SER A 635 30.79 -11.96 6.55
N HIS A 636 31.88 -12.32 5.87
CA HIS A 636 32.10 -11.93 4.48
C HIS A 636 31.19 -12.67 3.49
N SER A 637 30.44 -13.68 3.95
CA SER A 637 29.51 -14.47 3.15
C SER A 637 28.33 -14.94 4.02
N PRO A 638 27.49 -14.03 4.54
CA PRO A 638 26.38 -14.39 5.42
C PRO A 638 25.36 -15.27 4.69
N GLY A 639 24.75 -16.22 5.40
CA GLY A 639 23.78 -17.16 4.81
C GLY A 639 22.50 -16.52 4.27
N ALA A 640 22.17 -15.29 4.68
CA ALA A 640 20.98 -14.56 4.23
C ALA A 640 21.34 -13.37 3.33
N HIS A 641 20.68 -13.25 2.17
CA HIS A 641 20.97 -12.24 1.15
C HIS A 641 20.65 -10.79 1.55
N TRP A 642 19.81 -10.58 2.57
CA TRP A 642 19.46 -9.25 3.09
C TRP A 642 20.43 -8.73 4.16
N LEU A 643 21.36 -9.57 4.65
CA LEU A 643 22.40 -9.14 5.57
C LEU A 643 23.52 -8.47 4.77
N THR A 644 24.02 -7.32 5.25
CA THR A 644 25.15 -6.66 4.59
C THR A 644 26.43 -7.40 4.96
N PRO A 645 27.16 -8.01 4.00
CA PRO A 645 28.39 -8.73 4.29
C PRO A 645 29.51 -7.77 4.75
N THR A 646 30.41 -8.27 5.60
CA THR A 646 31.64 -7.55 5.90
C THR A 646 32.58 -7.62 4.70
N THR A 647 32.92 -6.48 4.11
CA THR A 647 33.72 -6.40 2.89
C THR A 647 34.91 -5.45 3.03
N VAL A 648 35.97 -5.73 2.27
CA VAL A 648 37.16 -4.88 2.17
C VAL A 648 37.41 -4.58 0.70
N ARG A 649 37.39 -3.30 0.34
CA ARG A 649 37.76 -2.80 -1.00
C ARG A 649 39.10 -2.08 -0.95
N ILE A 650 39.96 -2.37 -1.92
CA ILE A 650 41.31 -1.79 -2.04
C ILE A 650 41.40 -1.12 -3.41
N ASP A 651 41.52 0.21 -3.41
CA ASP A 651 41.60 1.03 -4.63
C ASP A 651 43.00 1.62 -4.77
N GLY A 652 43.59 1.56 -5.97
CA GLY A 652 44.91 2.13 -6.26
C GLY A 652 46.01 1.09 -6.47
N VAL A 653 46.01 -0.02 -5.72
CA VAL A 653 46.92 -1.17 -5.89
C VAL A 653 46.15 -2.46 -6.15
N TYR A 654 46.84 -3.55 -6.46
CA TYR A 654 46.21 -4.88 -6.43
C TYR A 654 46.24 -5.38 -4.99
N GLY A 655 45.10 -5.85 -4.47
CA GLY A 655 45.00 -6.32 -3.10
C GLY A 655 43.93 -7.39 -2.94
N GLU A 656 44.19 -8.32 -2.03
CA GLU A 656 43.25 -9.37 -1.63
C GLU A 656 43.10 -9.34 -0.10
N ALA A 657 41.87 -9.57 0.37
CA ALA A 657 41.55 -9.67 1.79
C ALA A 657 41.25 -11.13 2.16
N GLY A 658 41.99 -11.65 3.15
CA GLY A 658 41.78 -12.95 3.75
C GLY A 658 40.97 -12.80 5.04
N PHE A 659 39.69 -13.15 4.97
CA PHE A 659 38.79 -13.17 6.12
C PHE A 659 38.99 -14.45 6.94
N PRO A 660 38.91 -14.39 8.27
CA PRO A 660 38.94 -15.59 9.11
C PRO A 660 37.63 -16.37 9.01
N ASP A 661 37.65 -17.63 9.46
CA ASP A 661 36.46 -18.46 9.58
C ASP A 661 35.46 -17.79 10.54
N ALA A 662 34.19 -17.76 10.15
CA ALA A 662 33.10 -17.21 10.96
C ALA A 662 32.36 -18.33 11.69
N GLU A 663 32.01 -18.11 12.95
CA GLU A 663 31.09 -18.99 13.67
C GLU A 663 29.66 -18.51 13.40
N HIS A 664 28.76 -19.40 12.97
CA HIS A 664 27.37 -19.06 12.65
C HIS A 664 27.23 -17.88 11.67
N ASP A 665 28.10 -17.81 10.67
CA ASP A 665 28.13 -16.74 9.65
C ASP A 665 28.29 -15.31 10.21
N ARG A 666 28.81 -15.14 11.43
CA ARG A 666 29.06 -13.84 12.07
C ARG A 666 30.43 -13.77 12.78
N TYR A 667 30.87 -12.55 13.08
CA TYR A 667 32.06 -12.25 13.88
C TYR A 667 31.68 -11.51 15.16
N GLU A 668 32.31 -11.86 16.28
CA GLU A 668 32.12 -11.28 17.61
C GLU A 668 33.47 -10.85 18.20
N ASP A 669 33.45 -10.00 19.24
CA ASP A 669 34.62 -9.45 19.96
C ASP A 669 35.63 -8.68 19.09
N GLU A 670 36.50 -9.39 18.36
CA GLU A 670 37.54 -8.82 17.52
C GLU A 670 37.76 -9.71 16.29
N VAL A 671 37.81 -9.10 15.11
CA VAL A 671 38.13 -9.80 13.86
C VAL A 671 39.35 -9.17 13.19
N GLU A 672 40.32 -10.01 12.83
CA GLU A 672 41.53 -9.62 12.11
C GLU A 672 41.44 -10.09 10.64
N ILE A 673 41.37 -9.15 9.71
CA ILE A 673 41.32 -9.40 8.27
C ILE A 673 42.70 -9.10 7.69
N HIS A 674 43.35 -10.13 7.16
CA HIS A 674 44.70 -10.01 6.60
C HIS A 674 44.66 -9.52 5.16
N LEU A 675 45.49 -8.54 4.84
CA LEU A 675 45.60 -7.97 3.49
C LEU A 675 46.91 -8.40 2.84
N ARG A 676 46.82 -8.86 1.59
CA ARG A 676 47.96 -9.11 0.72
C ARG A 676 47.93 -8.13 -0.45
N LEU A 677 48.93 -7.25 -0.51
CA LEU A 677 48.99 -6.13 -1.45
C LEU A 677 50.15 -6.29 -2.43
N LYS A 678 49.98 -5.84 -3.68
CA LYS A 678 51.01 -5.86 -4.70
C LYS A 678 51.17 -4.49 -5.36
N ALA A 679 52.41 -3.99 -5.34
CA ALA A 679 52.75 -2.69 -5.90
C ALA A 679 52.65 -2.69 -7.44
N LYS A 680 52.21 -1.57 -7.99
CA LYS A 680 52.22 -1.24 -9.42
C LYS A 680 53.47 -0.44 -9.79
N THR A 681 53.95 0.40 -8.89
CA THR A 681 55.16 1.22 -9.04
C THR A 681 56.08 1.08 -7.82
N ARG A 682 57.12 1.91 -7.72
CA ARG A 682 58.02 1.90 -6.56
C ARG A 682 57.32 2.38 -5.28
N THR A 683 56.37 3.28 -5.40
CA THR A 683 55.60 3.85 -4.28
C THR A 683 54.20 4.14 -4.78
N ASP A 684 53.22 3.40 -4.29
CA ASP A 684 51.81 3.57 -4.64
C ASP A 684 51.01 4.00 -3.43
N GLU A 685 50.21 5.05 -3.59
CA GLU A 685 49.14 5.39 -2.64
C GLU A 685 47.91 4.54 -2.96
N PHE A 686 47.21 4.10 -1.91
CA PHE A 686 45.96 3.36 -2.05
C PHE A 686 44.95 3.75 -0.98
N GLU A 687 43.68 3.53 -1.29
CA GLU A 687 42.56 3.73 -0.38
C GLU A 687 41.97 2.36 -0.02
N LEU A 688 41.73 2.18 1.28
CA LEU A 688 41.12 0.99 1.85
C LEU A 688 39.73 1.37 2.38
N SER A 689 38.69 0.69 1.94
CA SER A 689 37.32 0.86 2.45
C SER A 689 36.86 -0.45 3.10
N VAL A 690 36.38 -0.38 4.34
CA VAL A 690 35.87 -1.52 5.11
C VAL A 690 34.39 -1.28 5.37
N THR A 691 33.51 -2.09 4.79
CA THR A 691 32.07 -2.03 5.04
C THR A 691 31.68 -3.14 6.00
N TYR A 692 30.88 -2.83 7.02
CA TYR A 692 30.41 -3.77 8.02
C TYR A 692 29.02 -3.38 8.51
N GLN A 693 28.25 -4.32 9.05
CA GLN A 693 26.95 -4.05 9.65
C GLN A 693 26.94 -4.66 11.05
N LEU A 694 26.70 -3.82 12.05
CA LEU A 694 26.51 -4.28 13.42
C LEU A 694 25.10 -4.82 13.60
N CYS A 695 24.97 -5.91 14.33
CA CYS A 695 23.69 -6.53 14.68
C CYS A 695 23.70 -6.95 16.15
N SER A 696 22.55 -6.86 16.81
CA SER A 696 22.24 -7.57 18.04
C SER A 696 21.59 -8.92 17.70
N GLU A 697 21.18 -9.68 18.70
CA GLU A 697 20.39 -10.91 18.49
C GLU A 697 18.98 -10.64 17.92
N SER A 698 18.47 -9.40 18.04
CA SER A 698 17.09 -9.05 17.69
C SER A 698 16.96 -8.08 16.52
N GLU A 699 18.02 -7.35 16.16
CA GLU A 699 17.99 -6.35 15.08
C GLU A 699 19.38 -6.09 14.48
N CYS A 700 19.41 -5.64 13.23
CA CYS A 700 20.62 -5.13 12.59
C CYS A 700 20.56 -3.61 12.45
N TYR A 701 21.66 -2.95 12.79
CA TYR A 701 21.84 -1.52 12.58
C TYR A 701 22.20 -1.22 11.11
N LEU A 702 22.31 0.06 10.74
CA LEU A 702 22.74 0.46 9.40
C LEU A 702 24.15 -0.06 9.09
N ALA A 703 24.44 -0.36 7.82
CA ALA A 703 25.80 -0.63 7.41
C ALA A 703 26.68 0.62 7.58
N GLN A 704 27.90 0.43 8.04
CA GLN A 704 28.90 1.47 8.26
C GLN A 704 30.12 1.20 7.38
N GLU A 705 30.78 2.27 6.92
CA GLU A 705 31.99 2.20 6.12
C GLU A 705 33.12 3.00 6.80
N ALA A 706 34.29 2.37 6.98
CA ALA A 706 35.50 3.04 7.43
C ALA A 706 36.52 3.10 6.29
N ARG A 707 37.14 4.27 6.11
CA ARG A 707 38.11 4.52 5.03
C ARG A 707 39.48 4.91 5.57
N PHE A 708 40.52 4.36 4.96
CA PHE A 708 41.91 4.59 5.33
C PHE A 708 42.77 4.83 4.10
N ALA A 709 43.75 5.71 4.23
CA ALA A 709 44.83 5.88 3.25
C ALA A 709 46.04 5.02 3.66
N GLY A 710 46.65 4.35 2.68
CA GLY A 710 47.87 3.58 2.84
C GLY A 710 48.89 3.89 1.75
N VAL A 711 50.15 3.55 2.02
CA VAL A 711 51.26 3.68 1.07
C VAL A 711 51.97 2.35 0.98
N LEU A 712 52.17 1.83 -0.24
CA LEU A 712 52.88 0.59 -0.52
C LEU A 712 54.22 0.91 -1.16
N ILE A 713 55.32 0.46 -0.55
CA ILE A 713 56.69 0.78 -0.95
C ILE A 713 57.40 -0.51 -1.40
N ALA A 714 57.74 -0.59 -2.68
CA ALA A 714 58.59 -1.66 -3.20
C ALA A 714 60.07 -1.34 -2.93
N PRO A 715 60.88 -2.31 -2.46
CA PRO A 715 62.31 -2.10 -2.33
C PRO A 715 62.89 -1.75 -3.71
N GLY A 716 63.74 -0.73 -3.75
CA GLY A 716 64.49 -0.39 -4.96
C GLY A 716 65.67 -1.33 -5.12
N ASP A 717 65.99 -1.68 -6.37
CA ASP A 717 67.26 -2.36 -6.73
C ASP A 717 68.49 -1.59 -6.23
#